data_AF-A0AAV8V0T3-F1
#
_entry.id   AF-A0AAV8V0T3-F1
#
_cell.length_a   1.000
_cell.length_b   1.000
_cell.length_c   1.000
_cell.angle_alpha   90.00
_cell.angle_beta   90.00
_cell.angle_gamma   90.00
#
_symmetry.space_group_name_H-M   'P 1'
#
loop_
_entity.id
_entity.type
_entity.pdbx_description
1 polymer ?
#
loop_
_entity_poly.entity_id
_entity_poly.type
_entity_poly.pdbx_seq_one_letter_code
_entity_poly.pdbx_strand_id
1 'polypeptide(L)'
;MVRGAGFVVPPGFRSDRGSRFAVCGRPSQRSVWMVRVQTTAADAEESSPKKGHDPEDEEIFVFEQEEENLDSLIVLEAPKVFRPPGSFRADLVTELSVSDLVLLCSLVAVVYGLATASVSVMSGPYVAAVVSTDISKLPWYTLLSTTRIFLGYLVSLVFAIVYAYCAYRIPFAAKALVLIIDILQSIPLLSFLPGVVLGLMALFPGQRAGVELAAMLLLFTSMAWNMVLGFYQSLCTIPRELLEASQVFGLSSWKRFWTLELPAGAMGLVWNSIVSVAGGWFFLISIESFELGNQDFRLPGIGAFLASAAEHANYAAISWGLLSLVAVIVVADFVVWRPLVAWSSKFSYGSGTAAQMAPKSSVLNFLQRSQVTRALHDKLLSQMWLGFVELFPSSRKTRYITPSTSEKRVQSAALIRSAVFALLSVSFAATIGYAGYKAVGVLSVLPLRVWLGLGVDALYTLGRVLVALVLSILWTVPLGVAVGRDPALASRLQPLVQIFASVPATALFPFVLLALVRLGNGLQIGSIVLMMLGMMWYILFNVIAGAQAIPPELFEVDSIYGKESVVKRWKTLILPGIFPYLITGIVTAVGGAWNASIVSEYVIFQGNTISTRGLGSAISVAASTGDYSVLLAGTLVMCGLVLLTNRFVWGPLYKLANTKYRLSQS
;
A
#
# COMPACT_ATOMS: atom_id res chain seq x y z
N MET A 1 20.61 -31.38 -41.99
CA MET A 1 21.09 -30.31 -42.90
C MET A 1 20.57 -28.98 -42.38
N VAL A 2 21.33 -27.90 -42.63
CA VAL A 2 21.14 -26.50 -42.19
C VAL A 2 21.68 -26.15 -40.80
N ARG A 3 22.91 -25.62 -40.85
CA ARG A 3 23.65 -24.83 -39.85
C ARG A 3 23.10 -23.40 -39.81
N GLY A 4 23.26 -22.70 -38.69
CA GLY A 4 23.15 -21.23 -38.68
C GLY A 4 23.08 -20.59 -37.29
N ALA A 5 24.23 -20.40 -36.64
CA ALA A 5 24.50 -19.30 -35.71
C ALA A 5 25.99 -19.34 -35.32
N GLY A 6 26.80 -18.52 -36.00
CA GLY A 6 28.22 -18.33 -35.68
C GLY A 6 28.36 -17.33 -34.53
N PHE A 7 29.17 -17.68 -33.53
CA PHE A 7 29.70 -16.72 -32.57
C PHE A 7 30.96 -16.09 -33.15
N VAL A 8 30.98 -14.76 -33.19
CA VAL A 8 32.13 -13.94 -33.58
C VAL A 8 33.06 -13.82 -32.37
N VAL A 9 34.29 -14.31 -32.49
CA VAL A 9 35.37 -14.11 -31.51
C VAL A 9 36.08 -12.79 -31.86
N PRO A 10 36.33 -11.88 -30.91
CA PRO A 10 37.08 -10.64 -31.18
C PRO A 10 38.54 -10.96 -31.57
N PRO A 11 39.17 -10.16 -32.44
CA PRO A 11 40.50 -10.46 -32.97
C PRO A 11 41.57 -10.22 -31.88
N GLY A 12 42.28 -11.29 -31.49
CA GLY A 12 43.37 -11.20 -30.51
C GLY A 12 43.96 -12.54 -30.06
N PHE A 13 43.27 -13.67 -30.28
CA PHE A 13 43.80 -15.00 -29.94
C PHE A 13 44.20 -15.78 -31.20
N ARG A 14 45.50 -15.84 -31.50
CA ARG A 14 46.10 -16.93 -32.27
C ARG A 14 46.62 -17.96 -31.28
N SER A 15 46.00 -19.14 -31.21
CA SER A 15 46.64 -20.29 -30.55
C SER A 15 47.47 -21.04 -31.59
N ASP A 16 48.78 -21.04 -31.41
CA ASP A 16 49.64 -22.04 -32.02
C ASP A 16 49.59 -23.30 -31.14
N ARG A 17 49.53 -24.46 -31.80
CA ARG A 17 49.36 -25.83 -31.25
C ARG A 17 47.94 -26.20 -30.80
N GLY A 18 47.41 -27.19 -31.51
CA GLY A 18 46.04 -27.67 -31.39
C GLY A 18 45.74 -28.38 -30.06
N SER A 19 44.87 -27.77 -29.28
CA SER A 19 44.11 -28.43 -28.22
C SER A 19 42.66 -28.60 -28.68
N ARG A 20 42.24 -29.85 -28.92
CA ARG A 20 40.83 -30.20 -29.21
C ARG A 20 40.02 -30.12 -27.92
N PHE A 21 38.98 -29.29 -27.89
CA PHE A 21 37.97 -29.35 -26.84
C PHE A 21 37.02 -30.53 -27.13
N ALA A 22 37.03 -31.54 -26.26
CA ALA A 22 36.07 -32.63 -26.29
C ALA A 22 35.02 -32.42 -25.18
N VAL A 23 33.80 -32.02 -25.57
CA VAL A 23 32.62 -32.08 -24.70
C VAL A 23 31.93 -33.40 -24.98
N CYS A 24 32.03 -34.35 -24.05
CA CYS A 24 31.36 -35.64 -24.14
C CYS A 24 30.20 -35.67 -23.14
N GLY A 25 28.96 -35.61 -23.64
CA GLY A 25 27.75 -35.76 -22.83
C GLY A 25 27.10 -37.13 -23.05
N ARG A 26 26.72 -37.82 -21.97
CA ARG A 26 25.68 -38.85 -21.97
C ARG A 26 24.64 -38.57 -20.87
N PRO A 27 23.37 -38.92 -21.08
CA PRO A 27 22.29 -38.56 -20.18
C PRO A 27 22.09 -39.66 -19.12
N SER A 28 22.27 -39.34 -17.84
CA SER A 28 21.58 -40.06 -16.76
C SER A 28 21.59 -39.26 -15.46
N GLN A 29 20.65 -39.62 -14.59
CA GLN A 29 20.11 -38.86 -13.46
C GLN A 29 21.12 -38.51 -12.36
N ARG A 30 20.90 -37.32 -11.75
CA ARG A 30 21.42 -36.85 -10.45
C ARG A 30 22.95 -36.89 -10.27
N SER A 31 23.61 -35.72 -10.35
CA SER A 31 24.49 -35.19 -9.28
C SER A 31 25.34 -33.98 -9.75
N VAL A 32 25.34 -32.95 -8.91
CA VAL A 32 26.46 -32.07 -8.51
C VAL A 32 27.62 -31.90 -9.49
N TRP A 33 27.78 -30.68 -10.00
CA TRP A 33 29.01 -30.24 -10.67
C TRP A 33 30.08 -29.91 -9.61
N MET A 34 31.09 -30.77 -9.47
CA MET A 34 32.33 -30.44 -8.77
C MET A 34 33.36 -29.99 -9.79
N VAL A 35 33.75 -28.71 -9.76
CA VAL A 35 34.95 -28.25 -10.43
C VAL A 35 36.10 -28.46 -9.46
N ARG A 36 36.89 -29.52 -9.67
CA ARG A 36 38.13 -29.77 -8.94
C ARG A 36 39.27 -29.16 -9.75
N VAL A 37 39.84 -28.07 -9.26
CA VAL A 37 41.14 -27.57 -9.73
C VAL A 37 42.19 -28.39 -9.00
N GLN A 38 42.88 -29.29 -9.70
CA GLN A 38 44.06 -29.98 -9.18
C GLN A 38 45.30 -29.16 -9.53
N THR A 39 45.88 -28.51 -8.53
CA THR A 39 47.29 -28.12 -8.54
C THR A 39 48.08 -29.26 -7.93
N THR A 40 48.96 -29.88 -8.72
CA THR A 40 49.93 -30.88 -8.22
C THR A 40 51.27 -30.18 -8.02
N ALA A 41 51.74 -30.16 -6.77
CA ALA A 41 53.14 -30.01 -6.42
C ALA A 41 53.50 -31.13 -5.43
N ALA A 42 54.69 -31.69 -5.64
CA ALA A 42 55.18 -32.96 -5.12
C ALA A 42 55.76 -32.86 -3.70
N ASP A 43 56.01 -34.02 -3.08
CA ASP A 43 57.12 -34.25 -2.17
C ASP A 43 57.67 -35.67 -2.40
N ALA A 44 59.00 -35.78 -2.37
CA ALA A 44 59.84 -36.92 -2.73
C ALA A 44 60.65 -37.44 -1.51
N GLU A 45 61.55 -38.39 -1.80
CA GLU A 45 62.56 -39.08 -0.95
C GLU A 45 62.11 -40.46 -0.39
N GLU A 46 62.88 -41.56 -0.50
CA GLU A 46 64.34 -41.68 -0.67
C GLU A 46 64.80 -43.09 -1.13
N SER A 47 65.90 -43.14 -1.90
CA SER A 47 67.01 -44.13 -1.88
C SER A 47 66.99 -45.49 -2.63
N SER A 48 67.53 -45.47 -3.87
CA SER A 48 68.77 -46.18 -4.36
C SER A 48 68.86 -47.74 -4.52
N PRO A 49 69.80 -48.31 -5.31
CA PRO A 49 69.57 -48.66 -6.73
C PRO A 49 70.05 -50.06 -7.19
N LYS A 50 69.65 -50.53 -8.39
CA LYS A 50 70.52 -51.26 -9.35
C LYS A 50 69.88 -51.51 -10.75
N LYS A 51 70.59 -51.00 -11.76
CA LYS A 51 70.75 -51.43 -13.17
C LYS A 51 69.57 -51.38 -14.17
N GLY A 52 69.62 -50.34 -15.03
CA GLY A 52 69.94 -50.50 -16.46
C GLY A 52 68.83 -50.22 -17.48
N HIS A 53 68.81 -49.02 -18.08
CA HIS A 53 68.81 -48.76 -19.54
C HIS A 53 68.83 -47.23 -19.80
N ASP A 54 69.72 -46.80 -20.70
CA ASP A 54 69.83 -45.45 -21.32
C ASP A 54 68.81 -45.35 -22.49
N PRO A 55 68.53 -44.19 -23.16
CA PRO A 55 69.43 -43.03 -23.33
C PRO A 55 68.82 -41.60 -23.30
N GLU A 56 69.74 -40.64 -23.18
CA GLU A 56 69.83 -39.32 -23.85
C GLU A 56 69.00 -38.10 -23.37
N ASP A 57 69.79 -37.06 -23.02
CA ASP A 57 69.58 -35.62 -23.16
C ASP A 57 68.43 -34.91 -22.41
N GLU A 58 68.70 -34.50 -21.18
CA GLU A 58 68.04 -33.33 -20.57
C GLU A 58 69.02 -32.15 -20.50
N GLU A 59 68.95 -31.28 -21.51
CA GLU A 59 69.45 -29.90 -21.41
C GLU A 59 68.52 -29.10 -20.48
N ILE A 60 69.14 -28.56 -19.43
CA ILE A 60 68.54 -27.71 -18.41
C ILE A 60 68.12 -26.38 -19.04
N PHE A 61 66.81 -26.12 -19.10
CA PHE A 61 66.27 -24.77 -19.28
C PHE A 61 65.69 -24.27 -17.95
N VAL A 62 66.50 -23.46 -17.27
CA VAL A 62 66.06 -22.60 -16.16
C VAL A 62 65.07 -21.59 -16.73
N PHE A 63 63.80 -21.68 -16.33
CA PHE A 63 62.85 -20.58 -16.50
C PHE A 63 62.75 -19.83 -15.19
N GLU A 64 63.40 -18.66 -15.20
CA GLU A 64 63.31 -17.57 -14.26
C GLU A 64 61.84 -17.16 -14.11
N GLN A 65 61.30 -17.24 -12.91
CA GLN A 65 59.91 -16.88 -12.62
C GLN A 65 59.84 -15.35 -12.47
N GLU A 66 59.61 -14.65 -13.58
CA GLU A 66 59.27 -13.22 -13.58
C GLU A 66 57.96 -13.02 -12.80
N GLU A 67 58.05 -12.35 -11.65
CA GLU A 67 56.93 -11.69 -10.99
C GLU A 67 56.41 -10.55 -11.89
N GLU A 68 55.59 -10.86 -12.89
CA GLU A 68 54.84 -9.84 -13.63
C GLU A 68 53.32 -10.01 -13.46
N ASN A 69 52.74 -8.97 -12.86
CA ASN A 69 51.35 -8.53 -12.98
C ASN A 69 50.23 -9.42 -12.41
N LEU A 70 50.21 -9.53 -11.08
CA LEU A 70 49.00 -9.80 -10.30
C LEU A 70 48.01 -8.61 -10.21
N ASP A 71 48.31 -7.47 -10.87
CA ASP A 71 47.47 -6.26 -10.88
C ASP A 71 46.34 -6.27 -11.94
N SER A 72 46.19 -7.33 -12.73
CA SER A 72 45.16 -7.43 -13.79
C SER A 72 43.98 -8.34 -13.45
N LEU A 73 43.84 -8.77 -12.19
CA LEU A 73 42.54 -9.22 -11.70
C LEU A 73 41.60 -8.03 -11.75
N ILE A 74 40.68 -8.03 -12.73
CA ILE A 74 39.51 -7.16 -12.74
C ILE A 74 38.75 -7.46 -11.45
N VAL A 75 39.10 -6.74 -10.39
CA VAL A 75 38.23 -6.54 -9.25
C VAL A 75 37.00 -5.89 -9.86
N LEU A 76 35.95 -6.68 -10.03
CA LEU A 76 34.61 -6.14 -10.23
C LEU A 76 34.34 -5.27 -9.00
N GLU A 77 34.71 -4.00 -9.08
CA GLU A 77 34.37 -3.02 -8.07
C GLU A 77 32.88 -3.14 -7.85
N ALA A 78 32.48 -3.41 -6.60
CA ALA A 78 31.09 -3.46 -6.23
C ALA A 78 30.40 -2.19 -6.78
N PRO A 79 29.23 -2.30 -7.42
CA PRO A 79 28.55 -1.15 -7.98
C PRO A 79 28.44 -0.06 -6.90
N LYS A 80 28.59 1.22 -7.30
CA LYS A 80 28.65 2.42 -6.41
C LYS A 80 27.57 2.48 -5.30
N VAL A 81 26.55 1.64 -5.38
CA VAL A 81 25.51 1.38 -4.38
C VAL A 81 26.05 0.78 -3.06
N PHE A 82 27.24 0.14 -3.05
CA PHE A 82 27.76 -0.62 -1.88
C PHE A 82 28.94 0.02 -1.14
N ARG A 83 29.35 1.26 -1.45
CA ARG A 83 30.39 1.94 -0.65
C ARG A 83 29.75 2.60 0.59
N PRO A 84 30.25 2.34 1.82
CA PRO A 84 29.93 3.22 2.94
C PRO A 84 30.42 4.64 2.60
N PRO A 85 29.73 5.70 3.05
CA PRO A 85 30.15 7.06 2.79
C PRO A 85 31.58 7.24 3.31
N GLY A 86 32.49 7.67 2.43
CA GLY A 86 33.89 7.86 2.76
C GLY A 86 34.04 8.79 3.96
N SER A 87 34.97 8.48 4.85
CA SER A 87 35.31 9.27 6.03
C SER A 87 35.72 10.69 5.60
N PHE A 88 34.79 11.64 5.66
CA PHE A 88 35.08 13.03 5.37
C PHE A 88 35.40 13.78 6.66
N ARG A 89 36.53 14.50 6.61
CA ARG A 89 37.10 15.31 7.69
C ARG A 89 36.09 16.31 8.23
N ALA A 90 36.21 16.54 9.53
CA ALA A 90 35.38 17.42 10.32
C ALA A 90 35.65 18.89 10.02
N ASP A 91 34.93 19.45 9.05
CA ASP A 91 34.70 20.90 8.97
C ASP A 91 33.24 21.16 9.32
N LEU A 92 32.99 21.40 10.62
CA LEU A 92 31.66 21.55 11.21
C LEU A 92 31.37 23.03 11.52
N VAL A 93 31.79 23.91 10.62
CA VAL A 93 31.41 25.33 10.65
C VAL A 93 31.04 25.75 9.22
N THR A 94 29.85 25.33 8.78
CA THR A 94 29.21 25.91 7.60
C THR A 94 28.05 26.76 8.07
N GLU A 95 28.01 28.02 7.64
CA GLU A 95 26.98 28.98 7.99
C GLU A 95 25.59 28.40 7.68
N LEU A 96 24.76 28.23 8.71
CA LEU A 96 23.37 27.80 8.57
C LEU A 96 22.66 28.78 7.64
N SER A 97 22.23 28.30 6.47
CA SER A 97 21.40 29.09 5.57
C SER A 97 20.09 29.47 6.26
N VAL A 98 19.52 30.62 5.90
CA VAL A 98 18.16 31.02 6.34
C VAL A 98 17.13 29.94 6.04
N SER A 99 17.29 29.21 4.93
CA SER A 99 16.45 28.05 4.60
C SER A 99 16.53 26.93 5.62
N ASP A 100 17.71 26.69 6.19
CA ASP A 100 17.95 25.64 7.18
C ASP A 100 17.39 26.03 8.55
N LEU A 101 17.45 27.31 8.92
CA LEU A 101 16.80 27.83 10.12
C LEU A 101 15.27 27.71 10.02
N VAL A 102 14.69 28.09 8.87
CA VAL A 102 13.24 27.94 8.63
C VAL A 102 12.81 26.48 8.71
N LEU A 103 13.60 25.56 8.14
CA LEU A 103 13.33 24.12 8.22
C LEU A 103 13.34 23.64 9.68
N LEU A 104 14.36 24.00 10.46
CA LEU A 104 14.51 23.60 11.85
C LEU A 104 13.37 24.16 12.72
N CYS A 105 13.06 25.44 12.61
CA CYS A 105 11.96 26.07 13.35
C CYS A 105 10.62 25.43 13.00
N SER A 106 10.37 25.16 11.70
CA SER A 106 9.14 24.48 11.26
C SER A 106 9.03 23.06 11.82
N LEU A 107 10.14 22.30 11.81
CA LEU A 107 10.18 20.95 12.35
C LEU A 107 9.90 20.95 13.85
N VAL A 108 10.53 21.84 14.62
CA VAL A 108 10.31 21.97 16.07
C VAL A 108 8.87 22.35 16.37
N ALA A 109 8.29 23.30 15.64
CA ALA A 109 6.90 23.71 15.81
C ALA A 109 5.93 22.56 15.55
N VAL A 110 6.14 21.79 14.47
CA VAL A 110 5.32 20.61 14.14
C VAL A 110 5.45 19.53 15.22
N VAL A 111 6.67 19.20 15.63
CA VAL A 111 6.90 18.17 16.66
C VAL A 111 6.29 18.58 17.99
N TYR A 112 6.46 19.83 18.41
CA TYR A 112 5.84 20.37 19.63
C TYR A 112 4.30 20.35 19.54
N GLY A 113 3.73 20.79 18.42
CA GLY A 113 2.29 20.75 18.17
C GLY A 113 1.72 19.33 18.22
N LEU A 114 2.38 18.37 17.57
CA LEU A 114 1.97 16.97 17.58
C LEU A 114 2.13 16.33 18.97
N ALA A 115 3.21 16.63 19.69
CA ALA A 115 3.43 16.10 21.04
C ALA A 115 2.38 16.62 22.03
N THR A 116 2.12 17.93 22.02
CA THR A 116 1.09 18.54 22.88
C THR A 116 -0.31 18.03 22.55
N ALA A 117 -0.64 17.93 21.26
CA ALA A 117 -1.90 17.32 20.82
C ALA A 117 -2.01 15.86 21.26
N SER A 118 -0.95 15.06 21.09
CA SER A 118 -0.95 13.64 21.46
C SER A 118 -1.18 13.43 22.96
N VAL A 119 -0.52 14.24 23.80
CA VAL A 119 -0.75 14.22 25.26
C VAL A 119 -2.19 14.61 25.58
N SER A 120 -2.72 15.66 24.94
CA SER A 120 -4.10 16.12 25.18
C SER A 120 -5.16 15.12 24.72
N VAL A 121 -4.84 14.30 23.72
CA VAL A 121 -5.69 13.23 23.19
C VAL A 121 -5.68 12.04 24.15
N MET A 122 -4.54 11.67 24.74
CA MET A 122 -4.42 10.42 25.50
C MET A 122 -4.62 10.56 27.02
N SER A 123 -4.75 11.79 27.56
CA SER A 123 -4.80 12.01 29.01
C SER A 123 -6.07 12.72 29.48
N GLY A 124 -6.49 12.42 30.71
CA GLY A 124 -7.60 13.08 31.41
C GLY A 124 -8.88 12.25 31.56
N PRO A 125 -9.78 12.66 32.47
CA PRO A 125 -11.10 12.04 32.60
C PRO A 125 -11.95 12.32 31.35
N TYR A 126 -12.80 11.37 30.99
CA TYR A 126 -13.74 11.57 29.88
C TYR A 126 -14.89 12.48 30.33
N VAL A 127 -15.04 13.60 29.63
CA VAL A 127 -16.21 14.47 29.69
C VAL A 127 -16.63 14.71 28.24
N ALA A 128 -17.90 14.46 27.93
CA ALA A 128 -18.44 14.71 26.59
C ALA A 128 -18.12 16.15 26.16
N ALA A 129 -17.48 16.28 25.01
CA ALA A 129 -16.91 17.57 24.60
C ALA A 129 -18.01 18.49 24.08
N VAL A 130 -18.22 19.63 24.74
CA VAL A 130 -19.04 20.72 24.20
C VAL A 130 -18.21 21.46 23.13
N VAL A 131 -18.42 21.10 21.87
CA VAL A 131 -17.69 21.67 20.74
C VAL A 131 -18.27 23.04 20.39
N SER A 132 -17.55 24.12 20.67
CA SER A 132 -18.00 25.46 20.23
C SER A 132 -17.66 25.71 18.75
N THR A 133 -18.54 26.44 18.07
CA THR A 133 -18.45 26.77 16.64
C THR A 133 -17.63 28.03 16.36
N ASP A 134 -16.82 28.46 17.34
CA ASP A 134 -15.96 29.64 17.22
C ASP A 134 -14.76 29.36 16.30
N ILE A 135 -14.55 30.24 15.33
CA ILE A 135 -13.47 30.11 14.32
C ILE A 135 -12.08 30.13 14.98
N SER A 136 -11.92 30.80 16.13
CA SER A 136 -10.65 30.86 16.87
C SER A 136 -10.18 29.50 17.39
N LYS A 137 -11.10 28.57 17.64
CA LYS A 137 -10.78 27.21 18.12
C LYS A 137 -10.49 26.23 16.97
N LEU A 138 -10.80 26.62 15.74
CA LEU A 138 -10.65 25.77 14.57
C LEU A 138 -9.22 25.27 14.35
N PRO A 139 -8.14 26.07 14.51
CA PRO A 139 -6.78 25.56 14.38
C PRO A 139 -6.46 24.43 15.38
N TRP A 140 -6.95 24.54 16.61
CA TRP A 140 -6.76 23.52 17.65
C TRP A 140 -7.51 22.24 17.32
N TYR A 141 -8.80 22.33 16.95
CA TYR A 141 -9.57 21.16 16.51
C TYR A 141 -8.96 20.48 15.29
N THR A 142 -8.45 21.28 14.36
CA THR A 142 -7.75 20.79 13.16
C THR A 142 -6.49 20.01 13.53
N LEU A 143 -5.70 20.51 14.50
CA LEU A 143 -4.49 19.83 14.99
C LEU A 143 -4.83 18.50 15.69
N LEU A 144 -5.88 18.45 16.50
CA LEU A 144 -6.33 17.23 17.17
C LEU A 144 -6.71 16.14 16.17
N SER A 145 -7.56 16.48 15.18
CA SER A 145 -7.98 15.54 14.14
C SER A 145 -6.83 15.07 13.28
N THR A 146 -5.93 15.98 12.90
CA THR A 146 -4.73 15.65 12.12
C THR A 146 -3.82 14.69 12.90
N THR A 147 -3.69 14.91 14.22
CA THR A 147 -2.91 14.02 15.11
C THR A 147 -3.54 12.63 15.17
N ARG A 148 -4.86 12.51 15.31
CA ARG A 148 -5.56 11.21 15.30
C ARG A 148 -5.33 10.45 13.99
N ILE A 149 -5.49 11.13 12.85
CA ILE A 149 -5.26 10.52 11.54
C ILE A 149 -3.80 10.11 11.37
N PHE A 150 -2.85 10.96 11.80
CA PHE A 150 -1.43 10.64 11.74
C PHE A 150 -1.07 9.41 12.57
N LEU A 151 -1.55 9.33 13.82
CA LEU A 151 -1.32 8.17 14.70
C LEU A 151 -1.98 6.91 14.15
N GLY A 152 -3.23 7.00 13.72
CA GLY A 152 -3.93 5.88 13.06
C GLY A 152 -3.20 5.41 11.80
N TYR A 153 -2.72 6.35 10.98
CA TYR A 153 -1.97 6.07 9.77
C TYR A 153 -0.65 5.33 10.07
N LEU A 154 0.10 5.75 11.08
CA LEU A 154 1.36 5.11 11.46
C LEU A 154 1.13 3.65 11.86
N VAL A 155 0.10 3.40 12.68
CA VAL A 155 -0.29 2.03 13.07
C VAL A 155 -0.72 1.22 11.84
N SER A 156 -1.54 1.79 10.96
CA SER A 156 -1.96 1.14 9.71
C SER A 156 -0.80 0.83 8.78
N LEU A 157 0.20 1.72 8.68
CA LEU A 157 1.38 1.53 7.83
C LEU A 157 2.24 0.37 8.32
N VAL A 158 2.54 0.34 9.63
CA VAL A 158 3.30 -0.75 10.25
C VAL A 158 2.57 -2.08 10.07
N PHE A 159 1.27 -2.11 10.37
CA PHE A 159 0.43 -3.29 10.16
C PHE A 159 0.46 -3.72 8.69
N ALA A 160 0.31 -2.81 7.74
CA ALA A 160 0.28 -3.12 6.32
C ALA A 160 1.58 -3.78 5.85
N ILE A 161 2.72 -3.22 6.24
CA ILE A 161 4.04 -3.77 5.91
C ILE A 161 4.19 -5.18 6.47
N VAL A 162 3.89 -5.38 7.77
CA VAL A 162 4.04 -6.68 8.42
C VAL A 162 3.09 -7.72 7.84
N TYR A 163 1.80 -7.38 7.73
CA TYR A 163 0.75 -8.30 7.28
C TYR A 163 0.97 -8.74 5.82
N ALA A 164 1.23 -7.80 4.92
CA ALA A 164 1.52 -8.10 3.51
C ALA A 164 2.81 -8.91 3.37
N TYR A 165 3.84 -8.61 4.17
CA TYR A 165 5.08 -9.38 4.14
C TYR A 165 4.89 -10.83 4.59
N CYS A 166 4.10 -11.05 5.64
CA CYS A 166 3.71 -12.40 6.08
C CYS A 166 2.93 -13.14 4.99
N ALA A 167 1.97 -12.48 4.33
CA ALA A 167 1.21 -13.04 3.22
C ALA A 167 2.12 -13.40 2.04
N TYR A 168 3.09 -12.55 1.70
CA TYR A 168 4.03 -12.77 0.61
C TYR A 168 4.98 -13.95 0.88
N ARG A 169 5.50 -14.08 2.12
CA ARG A 169 6.50 -15.11 2.45
C ARG A 169 5.92 -16.49 2.72
N ILE A 170 4.67 -16.57 3.19
CA ILE A 170 4.07 -17.83 3.67
C ILE A 170 2.88 -18.19 2.75
N PRO A 171 3.02 -19.20 1.87
CA PRO A 171 1.98 -19.52 0.87
C PRO A 171 0.62 -19.90 1.46
N PHE A 172 0.61 -20.55 2.63
CA PHE A 172 -0.63 -20.85 3.35
C PHE A 172 -1.26 -19.59 3.95
N ALA A 173 -0.44 -18.70 4.50
CA ALA A 173 -0.91 -17.44 5.06
C ALA A 173 -1.51 -16.56 3.96
N ALA A 174 -0.94 -16.52 2.75
CA ALA A 174 -1.50 -15.76 1.63
C ALA A 174 -3.00 -16.04 1.42
N LYS A 175 -3.40 -17.33 1.40
CA LYS A 175 -4.81 -17.72 1.19
C LYS A 175 -5.72 -17.29 2.33
N ALA A 176 -5.29 -17.50 3.57
CA ALA A 176 -6.07 -17.15 4.76
C ALA A 176 -6.15 -15.63 4.96
N LEU A 177 -5.02 -14.94 4.84
CA LEU A 177 -4.89 -13.51 5.07
C LEU A 177 -5.62 -12.68 4.02
N VAL A 178 -5.62 -13.10 2.75
CA VAL A 178 -6.43 -12.44 1.70
C VAL A 178 -7.92 -12.65 1.96
N LEU A 179 -8.35 -13.87 2.33
CA LEU A 179 -9.75 -14.13 2.68
C LEU A 179 -10.22 -13.29 3.89
N ILE A 180 -9.39 -13.17 4.92
CA ILE A 180 -9.69 -12.35 6.10
C ILE A 180 -9.87 -10.88 5.68
N ILE A 181 -8.98 -10.34 4.85
CA ILE A 181 -9.12 -8.97 4.34
C ILE A 181 -10.40 -8.82 3.53
N ASP A 182 -10.70 -9.76 2.63
CA ASP A 182 -11.90 -9.69 1.79
C ASP A 182 -13.18 -9.62 2.61
N ILE A 183 -13.23 -10.33 3.74
CA ILE A 183 -14.36 -10.29 4.67
C ILE A 183 -14.33 -8.98 5.48
N LEU A 184 -13.22 -8.67 6.15
CA LEU A 184 -13.15 -7.54 7.08
C LEU A 184 -13.30 -6.18 6.39
N GLN A 185 -12.78 -6.00 5.18
CA GLN A 185 -12.94 -4.75 4.42
C GLN A 185 -14.38 -4.51 3.95
N SER A 186 -15.19 -5.57 3.90
CA SER A 186 -16.60 -5.50 3.50
C SER A 186 -17.51 -5.09 4.65
N ILE A 187 -17.02 -5.12 5.90
CA ILE A 187 -17.78 -4.72 7.07
C ILE A 187 -17.78 -3.19 7.16
N PRO A 188 -18.95 -2.54 7.12
CA PRO A 188 -19.09 -1.13 7.38
C PRO A 188 -18.45 -0.66 8.68
N LEU A 189 -17.67 0.43 8.61
CA LEU A 189 -17.09 1.05 9.80
C LEU A 189 -18.15 1.43 10.85
N LEU A 190 -19.26 2.04 10.41
CA LEU A 190 -20.34 2.47 11.29
C LEU A 190 -21.09 1.32 11.98
N SER A 191 -21.09 0.12 11.38
CA SER A 191 -21.79 -1.03 11.95
C SER A 191 -21.18 -1.55 13.24
N PHE A 192 -19.85 -1.50 13.36
CA PHE A 192 -19.14 -1.97 14.55
C PHE A 192 -18.67 -0.83 15.45
N LEU A 193 -18.91 0.42 15.05
CA LEU A 193 -18.53 1.61 15.81
C LEU A 193 -19.08 1.58 17.25
N PRO A 194 -20.40 1.36 17.50
CA PRO A 194 -20.91 1.30 18.87
C PRO A 194 -20.22 0.22 19.72
N GLY A 195 -20.02 -0.97 19.14
CA GLY A 195 -19.37 -2.09 19.83
C GLY A 195 -17.91 -1.80 20.20
N VAL A 196 -17.16 -1.17 19.30
CA VAL A 196 -15.75 -0.78 19.53
C VAL A 196 -15.64 0.30 20.59
N VAL A 197 -16.47 1.35 20.53
CA VAL A 197 -16.47 2.44 21.52
C VAL A 197 -16.82 1.90 22.89
N LEU A 198 -17.93 1.16 23.02
CA LEU A 198 -18.35 0.60 24.30
C LEU A 198 -17.33 -0.40 24.86
N GLY A 199 -16.73 -1.23 24.00
CA GLY A 199 -15.71 -2.20 24.40
C GLY A 199 -14.44 -1.53 24.94
N LEU A 200 -13.93 -0.50 24.26
CA LEU A 200 -12.73 0.21 24.71
C LEU A 200 -13.00 1.11 25.92
N MET A 201 -14.20 1.68 26.06
CA MET A 201 -14.60 2.37 27.28
C MET A 201 -14.73 1.42 28.47
N ALA A 202 -15.15 0.18 28.26
CA ALA A 202 -15.15 -0.84 29.30
C ALA A 202 -13.73 -1.23 29.74
N LEU A 203 -12.75 -1.19 28.83
CA LEU A 203 -11.33 -1.41 29.17
C LEU A 203 -10.69 -0.21 29.90
N PHE A 204 -11.13 1.02 29.60
CA PHE A 204 -10.61 2.27 30.19
C PHE A 204 -11.74 3.10 30.82
N PRO A 205 -12.35 2.63 31.92
CA PRO A 205 -13.55 3.25 32.48
C PRO A 205 -13.29 4.69 32.95
N GLY A 206 -14.14 5.61 32.51
CA GLY A 206 -14.09 7.03 32.90
C GLY A 206 -12.90 7.82 32.32
N GLN A 207 -12.06 7.20 31.48
CA GLN A 207 -10.90 7.84 30.89
C GLN A 207 -11.15 8.20 29.42
N ARG A 208 -10.65 9.38 29.01
CA ARG A 208 -10.75 9.82 27.61
C ARG A 208 -10.01 8.89 26.65
N ALA A 209 -8.97 8.21 27.14
CA ALA A 209 -8.19 7.24 26.37
C ALA A 209 -9.05 6.15 25.70
N GLY A 210 -10.14 5.69 26.35
CA GLY A 210 -11.00 4.64 25.78
C GLY A 210 -11.67 5.08 24.47
N VAL A 211 -12.27 6.29 24.46
CA VAL A 211 -12.96 6.84 23.28
C VAL A 211 -11.95 7.24 22.19
N GLU A 212 -10.79 7.76 22.58
CA GLU A 212 -9.73 8.16 21.63
C GLU A 212 -9.06 6.94 20.98
N LEU A 213 -8.82 5.86 21.74
CA LEU A 213 -8.36 4.59 21.18
C LEU A 213 -9.41 3.97 20.26
N ALA A 214 -10.71 4.13 20.56
CA ALA A 214 -11.77 3.69 19.67
C ALA A 214 -11.74 4.45 18.35
N ALA A 215 -11.63 5.78 18.39
CA ALA A 215 -11.47 6.60 17.20
C ALA A 215 -10.23 6.20 16.39
N MET A 216 -9.07 5.99 17.03
CA MET A 216 -7.85 5.54 16.36
C MET A 216 -7.98 4.15 15.75
N LEU A 217 -8.65 3.21 16.43
CA LEU A 217 -8.90 1.87 15.91
C LEU A 217 -9.83 1.91 14.70
N LEU A 218 -10.87 2.74 14.74
CA LEU A 218 -11.79 2.93 13.62
C LEU A 218 -11.07 3.56 12.42
N LEU A 219 -10.27 4.61 12.65
CA LEU A 219 -9.40 5.19 11.63
C LEU A 219 -8.45 4.13 11.05
N PHE A 220 -7.83 3.31 11.90
CA PHE A 220 -6.98 2.21 11.48
C PHE A 220 -7.72 1.26 10.52
N THR A 221 -8.94 0.85 10.85
CA THR A 221 -9.73 -0.05 10.00
C THR A 221 -10.09 0.56 8.65
N SER A 222 -10.27 1.88 8.54
CA SER A 222 -10.49 2.52 7.24
C SER A 222 -9.23 2.61 6.37
N MET A 223 -8.04 2.61 6.98
CA MET A 223 -6.77 2.90 6.29
C MET A 223 -5.95 1.65 5.97
N ALA A 224 -6.05 0.59 6.77
CA ALA A 224 -5.13 -0.55 6.69
C ALA A 224 -5.24 -1.35 5.38
N TRP A 225 -6.45 -1.61 4.89
CA TRP A 225 -6.70 -2.62 3.85
C TRP A 225 -6.03 -2.31 2.51
N ASN A 226 -6.21 -1.09 1.99
CA ASN A 226 -5.64 -0.70 0.70
C ASN A 226 -4.11 -0.74 0.71
N MET A 227 -3.46 -0.31 1.81
CA MET A 227 -2.01 -0.38 1.95
C MET A 227 -1.51 -1.82 1.99
N VAL A 228 -2.21 -2.72 2.69
CA VAL A 228 -1.84 -4.14 2.74
C VAL A 228 -1.89 -4.74 1.34
N LEU A 229 -3.01 -4.57 0.62
CA LEU A 229 -3.20 -5.13 -0.72
C LEU A 229 -2.21 -4.53 -1.72
N GLY A 230 -2.02 -3.21 -1.69
CA GLY A 230 -1.08 -2.51 -2.56
C GLY A 230 0.36 -2.96 -2.38
N PHE A 231 0.81 -3.10 -1.13
CA PHE A 231 2.16 -3.57 -0.85
C PHE A 231 2.30 -5.06 -1.20
N TYR A 232 1.33 -5.90 -0.83
CA TYR A 232 1.33 -7.33 -1.18
C TYR A 232 1.39 -7.57 -2.69
N GLN A 233 0.58 -6.87 -3.47
CA GLN A 233 0.59 -6.97 -4.93
C GLN A 233 1.94 -6.52 -5.49
N SER A 234 2.50 -5.42 -4.98
CA SER A 234 3.81 -4.93 -5.43
C SER A 234 4.92 -5.96 -5.16
N LEU A 235 4.91 -6.61 -4.00
CA LEU A 235 5.84 -7.69 -3.69
C LEU A 235 5.69 -8.90 -4.64
N CYS A 236 4.45 -9.24 -5.02
CA CYS A 236 4.17 -10.30 -5.99
C CYS A 236 4.65 -9.98 -7.42
N THR A 237 4.89 -8.71 -7.74
CA THR A 237 5.37 -8.29 -9.07
C THR A 237 6.90 -8.26 -9.21
N ILE A 238 7.65 -8.56 -8.15
CA ILE A 238 9.11 -8.58 -8.18
C ILE A 238 9.59 -9.64 -9.20
N PRO A 239 10.43 -9.27 -10.20
CA PRO A 239 10.99 -10.21 -11.16
C PRO A 239 11.77 -11.33 -10.47
N ARG A 240 11.64 -12.56 -10.99
CA ARG A 240 12.25 -13.75 -10.41
C ARG A 240 13.78 -13.67 -10.43
N GLU A 241 14.34 -13.01 -11.43
CA GLU A 241 15.78 -12.82 -11.64
C GLU A 241 16.41 -12.03 -10.49
N LEU A 242 15.72 -11.00 -9.98
CA LEU A 242 16.19 -10.22 -8.83
C LEU A 242 16.15 -11.05 -7.54
N LEU A 243 15.14 -11.91 -7.39
CA LEU A 243 15.05 -12.83 -6.27
C LEU A 243 16.17 -13.87 -6.31
N GLU A 244 16.50 -14.42 -7.48
CA GLU A 244 17.60 -15.36 -7.66
C GLU A 244 18.96 -14.68 -7.43
N ALA A 245 19.17 -13.47 -7.96
CA ALA A 245 20.37 -12.68 -7.71
C ALA A 245 20.58 -12.41 -6.21
N SER A 246 19.51 -12.07 -5.47
CA SER A 246 19.60 -11.85 -4.02
C SER A 246 20.09 -13.09 -3.26
N GLN A 247 19.75 -14.29 -3.76
CA GLN A 247 20.19 -15.55 -3.17
C GLN A 247 21.66 -15.84 -3.51
N VAL A 248 22.09 -15.54 -4.73
CA VAL A 248 23.49 -15.65 -5.17
C VAL A 248 24.39 -14.72 -4.35
N PHE A 249 23.96 -13.48 -4.12
CA PHE A 249 24.65 -12.51 -3.24
C PHE A 249 24.58 -12.87 -1.74
N GLY A 250 23.92 -13.97 -1.37
CA GLY A 250 23.87 -14.44 0.01
C GLY A 250 23.11 -13.52 0.97
N LEU A 251 22.22 -12.66 0.47
CA LEU A 251 21.47 -11.71 1.31
C LEU A 251 20.60 -12.46 2.34
N SER A 252 20.69 -12.07 3.61
CA SER A 252 19.79 -12.58 4.66
C SER A 252 18.36 -12.13 4.38
N SER A 253 17.35 -12.80 4.96
CA SER A 253 15.95 -12.37 4.76
C SER A 253 15.68 -10.95 5.24
N TRP A 254 16.39 -10.51 6.28
CA TRP A 254 16.34 -9.13 6.78
C TRP A 254 16.97 -8.15 5.81
N LYS A 255 18.21 -8.41 5.38
CA LYS A 255 18.92 -7.55 4.42
C LYS A 255 18.14 -7.47 3.11
N ARG A 256 17.69 -8.62 2.60
CA ARG A 256 16.85 -8.73 1.39
C ARG A 256 15.56 -7.91 1.49
N PHE A 257 14.89 -7.92 2.64
CA PHE A 257 13.68 -7.12 2.84
C PHE A 257 13.96 -5.64 2.65
N TRP A 258 14.97 -5.11 3.34
CA TRP A 258 15.28 -3.68 3.30
C TRP A 258 15.97 -3.22 2.01
N THR A 259 16.71 -4.10 1.32
CA THR A 259 17.45 -3.74 0.10
C THR A 259 16.69 -3.98 -1.19
N LEU A 260 15.79 -4.98 -1.23
CA LEU A 260 15.09 -5.38 -2.45
C LEU A 260 13.57 -5.30 -2.29
N GLU A 261 13.00 -5.98 -1.29
CA GLU A 261 11.55 -6.20 -1.22
C GLU A 261 10.77 -4.91 -0.84
N LEU A 262 11.20 -4.20 0.20
CA LEU A 262 10.58 -2.95 0.62
C LEU A 262 10.75 -1.84 -0.44
N PRO A 263 11.95 -1.59 -1.02
CA PRO A 263 12.09 -0.62 -2.11
C PRO A 263 11.21 -0.97 -3.31
N ALA A 264 11.15 -2.25 -3.69
CA ALA A 264 10.29 -2.72 -4.78
C ALA A 264 8.81 -2.42 -4.54
N GLY A 265 8.35 -2.59 -3.30
CA GLY A 265 6.97 -2.30 -2.93
C GLY A 265 6.69 -0.84 -2.53
N ALA A 266 7.71 0.01 -2.45
CA ALA A 266 7.57 1.37 -1.92
C ALA A 266 6.60 2.22 -2.74
N MET A 267 6.66 2.14 -4.08
CA MET A 267 5.77 2.90 -4.95
C MET A 267 4.30 2.54 -4.73
N GLY A 268 3.99 1.24 -4.71
CA GLY A 268 2.63 0.76 -4.45
C GLY A 268 2.15 1.12 -3.05
N LEU A 269 3.03 1.03 -2.04
CA LEU A 269 2.70 1.40 -0.66
C LEU A 269 2.40 2.91 -0.54
N VAL A 270 3.21 3.78 -1.14
CA VAL A 270 3.00 5.24 -1.11
C VAL A 270 1.69 5.62 -1.79
N TRP A 271 1.41 5.11 -3.00
CA TRP A 271 0.14 5.41 -3.66
C TRP A 271 -1.08 4.95 -2.87
N ASN A 272 -1.02 3.72 -2.32
CA ASN A 272 -2.13 3.21 -1.52
C ASN A 272 -2.26 3.95 -0.18
N SER A 273 -1.16 4.51 0.36
CA SER A 273 -1.22 5.34 1.57
C SER A 273 -1.99 6.64 1.38
N ILE A 274 -1.88 7.29 0.22
CA ILE A 274 -2.64 8.51 -0.14
C ILE A 274 -4.14 8.20 -0.09
N VAL A 275 -4.53 7.12 -0.76
CA VAL A 275 -5.93 6.65 -0.84
C VAL A 275 -6.44 6.26 0.56
N SER A 276 -5.63 5.55 1.34
CA SER A 276 -5.97 5.17 2.71
C SER A 276 -6.25 6.39 3.57
N VAL A 277 -5.36 7.38 3.60
CA VAL A 277 -5.56 8.59 4.42
C VAL A 277 -6.81 9.37 3.98
N ALA A 278 -7.11 9.44 2.68
CA ALA A 278 -8.37 9.99 2.20
C ALA A 278 -9.60 9.24 2.76
N GLY A 279 -9.52 7.91 2.89
CA GLY A 279 -10.52 7.09 3.59
C GLY A 279 -10.63 7.41 5.09
N GLY A 280 -9.52 7.73 5.75
CA GLY A 280 -9.52 8.21 7.14
C GLY A 280 -10.27 9.53 7.31
N TRP A 281 -10.01 10.50 6.42
CA TRP A 281 -10.73 11.78 6.39
C TRP A 281 -12.23 11.59 6.08
N PHE A 282 -12.57 10.61 5.25
CA PHE A 282 -13.95 10.32 4.87
C PHE A 282 -14.83 9.99 6.09
N PHE A 283 -14.34 9.14 6.99
CA PHE A 283 -15.07 8.70 8.19
C PHE A 283 -14.86 9.58 9.43
N LEU A 284 -13.92 10.53 9.37
CA LEU A 284 -13.52 11.35 10.53
C LEU A 284 -14.71 12.06 11.18
N ILE A 285 -15.62 12.63 10.39
CA ILE A 285 -16.81 13.34 10.91
C ILE A 285 -17.62 12.39 11.79
N SER A 286 -17.99 11.21 11.28
CA SER A 286 -18.79 10.25 12.03
C SER A 286 -18.08 9.67 13.25
N ILE A 287 -16.75 9.56 13.22
CA ILE A 287 -15.96 9.08 14.35
C ILE A 287 -15.90 10.15 15.46
N GLU A 288 -15.67 11.41 15.10
CA GLU A 288 -15.54 12.50 16.08
C GLU A 288 -16.89 13.00 16.59
N SER A 289 -17.96 12.82 15.83
CA SER A 289 -19.33 13.23 16.20
C SER A 289 -20.22 12.07 16.65
N PHE A 290 -19.64 10.99 17.20
CA PHE A 290 -20.41 9.80 17.53
C PHE A 290 -21.30 9.97 18.77
N GLU A 291 -22.54 9.50 18.66
CA GLU A 291 -23.55 9.46 19.72
C GLU A 291 -24.27 8.11 19.71
N LEU A 292 -24.71 7.66 20.89
CA LEU A 292 -25.47 6.42 21.04
C LEU A 292 -26.62 6.63 22.03
N GLY A 293 -27.85 6.67 21.52
CA GLY A 293 -29.04 6.94 22.33
C GLY A 293 -28.91 8.28 23.06
N ASN A 294 -28.85 8.25 24.40
CA ASN A 294 -28.69 9.45 25.23
C ASN A 294 -27.25 9.70 25.69
N GLN A 295 -26.29 8.86 25.27
CA GLN A 295 -24.88 9.03 25.62
C GLN A 295 -24.14 9.70 24.47
N ASP A 296 -23.48 10.80 24.80
CA ASP A 296 -22.63 11.56 23.88
C ASP A 296 -21.19 11.03 23.99
N PHE A 297 -20.64 10.58 22.86
CA PHE A 297 -19.27 10.09 22.73
C PHE A 297 -18.40 11.02 21.86
N ARG A 298 -18.84 12.26 21.62
CA ARG A 298 -18.15 13.25 20.79
C ARG A 298 -16.73 13.50 21.30
N LEU A 299 -15.82 13.64 20.35
CA LEU A 299 -14.42 14.02 20.55
C LEU A 299 -14.16 15.40 19.96
N PRO A 300 -13.36 16.27 20.61
CA PRO A 300 -13.04 17.58 20.06
C PRO A 300 -12.15 17.41 18.83
N GLY A 301 -12.59 17.95 17.70
CA GLY A 301 -11.93 17.82 16.41
C GLY A 301 -12.70 18.53 15.30
N ILE A 302 -12.10 18.62 14.12
CA ILE A 302 -12.68 19.32 12.97
C ILE A 302 -13.97 18.64 12.47
N GLY A 303 -14.08 17.33 12.62
CA GLY A 303 -15.27 16.56 12.28
C GLY A 303 -16.44 16.88 13.20
N ALA A 304 -16.20 16.89 14.52
CA ALA A 304 -17.20 17.30 15.50
C ALA A 304 -17.56 18.80 15.37
N PHE A 305 -16.61 19.65 15.01
CA PHE A 305 -16.86 21.06 14.70
C PHE A 305 -17.79 21.22 13.48
N LEU A 306 -17.53 20.49 12.40
CA LEU A 306 -18.38 20.49 11.20
C LEU A 306 -19.78 19.93 11.49
N ALA A 307 -19.87 18.85 12.28
CA ALA A 307 -21.14 18.28 12.71
C ALA A 307 -21.95 19.28 13.55
N SER A 308 -21.33 19.89 14.57
CA SER A 308 -21.98 20.89 15.42
C SER A 308 -22.35 22.17 14.65
N ALA A 309 -21.53 22.62 13.70
CA ALA A 309 -21.86 23.74 12.83
C ALA A 309 -23.05 23.43 11.91
N ALA A 310 -23.17 22.19 11.43
CA ALA A 310 -24.31 21.71 10.64
C ALA A 310 -25.60 21.60 11.47
N GLU A 311 -25.51 21.20 12.73
CA GLU A 311 -26.65 21.21 13.68
C GLU A 311 -27.21 22.61 13.87
N HIS A 312 -26.35 23.63 14.01
CA HIS A 312 -26.76 25.01 14.23
C HIS A 312 -27.02 25.81 12.94
N ALA A 313 -26.97 25.17 11.76
CA ALA A 313 -27.05 25.83 10.45
C ALA A 313 -26.05 26.99 10.27
N ASN A 314 -24.90 26.97 10.97
CA ASN A 314 -23.90 28.03 10.89
C ASN A 314 -23.05 27.85 9.63
N TYR A 315 -23.54 28.36 8.50
CA TYR A 315 -22.88 28.23 7.21
C TYR A 315 -21.46 28.79 7.18
N ALA A 316 -21.21 29.89 7.91
CA ALA A 316 -19.87 30.48 8.00
C ALA A 316 -18.89 29.52 8.68
N ALA A 317 -19.29 28.92 9.82
CA ALA A 317 -18.47 27.91 10.50
C ALA A 317 -18.26 26.68 9.63
N ILE A 318 -19.29 26.18 8.93
CA ILE A 318 -19.15 25.06 7.98
C ILE A 318 -18.13 25.39 6.88
N SER A 319 -18.19 26.59 6.29
CA SER A 319 -17.25 27.02 5.24
C SER A 319 -15.81 27.12 5.76
N TRP A 320 -15.60 27.71 6.94
CA TRP A 320 -14.27 27.78 7.55
C TRP A 320 -13.73 26.40 7.94
N GLY A 321 -14.58 25.55 8.51
CA GLY A 321 -14.24 24.16 8.83
C GLY A 321 -13.83 23.37 7.59
N LEU A 322 -14.60 23.48 6.50
CA LEU A 322 -14.27 22.83 5.23
C LEU A 322 -12.97 23.39 4.64
N LEU A 323 -12.78 24.71 4.66
CA LEU A 323 -11.56 25.34 4.17
C LEU A 323 -10.33 24.86 4.95
N SER A 324 -10.43 24.77 6.29
CA SER A 324 -9.36 24.24 7.14
C SER A 324 -9.06 22.78 6.82
N LEU A 325 -10.10 21.95 6.63
CA LEU A 325 -9.94 20.56 6.23
C LEU A 325 -9.22 20.41 4.89
N VAL A 326 -9.67 21.14 3.86
CA VAL A 326 -9.05 21.15 2.53
C VAL A 326 -7.61 21.66 2.62
N ALA A 327 -7.35 22.72 3.39
CA ALA A 327 -6.01 23.26 3.58
C ALA A 327 -5.05 22.23 4.17
N VAL A 328 -5.46 21.50 5.22
CA VAL A 328 -4.64 20.44 5.82
C VAL A 328 -4.35 19.32 4.83
N ILE A 329 -5.36 18.90 4.07
CA ILE A 329 -5.20 17.83 3.06
C ILE A 329 -4.22 18.26 1.98
N VAL A 330 -4.35 19.49 1.45
CA VAL A 330 -3.45 20.04 0.43
C VAL A 330 -2.03 20.20 0.98
N VAL A 331 -1.89 20.65 2.23
CA VAL A 331 -0.58 20.76 2.90
C VAL A 331 0.02 19.37 3.09
N ALA A 332 -0.74 18.38 3.53
CA ALA A 332 -0.27 17.00 3.69
C ALA A 332 0.13 16.37 2.35
N ASP A 333 -0.66 16.56 1.28
CA ASP A 333 -0.28 16.14 -0.08
C ASP A 333 1.03 16.78 -0.51
N PHE A 334 1.15 18.10 -0.36
CA PHE A 334 2.32 18.85 -0.80
C PHE A 334 3.60 18.52 0.00
N VAL A 335 3.49 18.42 1.33
CA VAL A 335 4.63 18.24 2.25
C VAL A 335 5.02 16.77 2.40
N VAL A 336 4.06 15.85 2.41
CA VAL A 336 4.29 14.42 2.69
C VAL A 336 4.24 13.59 1.41
N TRP A 337 3.12 13.63 0.68
CA TRP A 337 2.90 12.68 -0.41
C TRP A 337 3.66 12.99 -1.69
N ARG A 338 3.65 14.23 -2.19
CA ARG A 338 4.39 14.59 -3.41
C ARG A 338 5.89 14.26 -3.33
N PRO A 339 6.60 14.57 -2.23
CA PRO A 339 7.98 14.14 -2.05
C PRO A 339 8.14 12.62 -2.03
N LEU A 340 7.26 11.90 -1.33
CA LEU A 340 7.33 10.44 -1.22
C LEU A 340 7.10 9.77 -2.58
N VAL A 341 6.12 10.21 -3.36
CA VAL A 341 5.85 9.72 -4.72
C VAL A 341 7.05 9.97 -5.64
N ALA A 342 7.62 11.18 -5.59
CA ALA A 342 8.81 11.54 -6.35
C ALA A 342 10.05 10.73 -5.94
N TRP A 343 10.17 10.39 -4.65
CA TRP A 343 11.24 9.54 -4.15
C TRP A 343 11.05 8.08 -4.52
N SER A 344 9.82 7.55 -4.46
CA SER A 344 9.53 6.14 -4.71
C SER A 344 9.57 5.79 -6.20
N SER A 345 9.42 6.76 -7.11
CA SER A 345 9.47 6.52 -8.56
C SER A 345 10.81 5.93 -9.02
N LYS A 346 11.90 6.16 -8.28
CA LYS A 346 13.22 5.57 -8.56
C LYS A 346 13.27 4.04 -8.42
N PHE A 347 12.29 3.44 -7.74
CA PHE A 347 12.19 2.01 -7.51
C PHE A 347 11.19 1.30 -8.43
N SER A 348 10.49 2.04 -9.29
CA SER A 348 9.48 1.45 -10.18
C SER A 348 10.15 0.64 -11.29
N TYR A 349 9.80 -0.65 -11.39
CA TYR A 349 10.26 -1.54 -12.45
C TYR A 349 9.34 -1.39 -13.66
N GLY A 350 9.78 -0.68 -14.69
CA GLY A 350 9.01 -0.49 -15.93
C GLY A 350 9.84 0.19 -17.00
N SER A 351 9.84 -0.38 -18.20
CA SER A 351 10.60 0.09 -19.35
C SER A 351 10.13 1.48 -19.83
N GLY A 352 11.06 2.42 -19.94
CA GLY A 352 11.00 3.52 -20.91
C GLY A 352 10.24 4.81 -20.56
N THR A 353 8.95 4.74 -20.19
CA THR A 353 8.09 5.95 -20.16
C THR A 353 7.73 6.44 -18.75
N ALA A 354 7.56 5.54 -17.77
CA ALA A 354 7.24 5.91 -16.38
C ALA A 354 8.38 6.68 -15.66
N ALA A 355 9.64 6.41 -16.05
CA ALA A 355 10.80 7.13 -15.50
C ALA A 355 10.94 8.56 -16.05
N GLN A 356 10.40 8.85 -17.24
CA GLN A 356 10.49 10.18 -17.87
C GLN A 356 9.44 11.18 -17.34
N MET A 357 8.35 10.68 -16.75
CA MET A 357 7.32 11.48 -16.08
C MET A 357 7.44 11.43 -14.54
N ALA A 358 8.65 11.27 -13.99
CA ALA A 358 8.82 11.33 -12.54
C ALA A 358 8.31 12.69 -12.01
N PRO A 359 7.31 12.70 -11.09
CA PRO A 359 6.74 13.95 -10.61
C PRO A 359 7.82 14.77 -9.92
N LYS A 360 8.02 16.02 -10.37
CA LYS A 360 8.99 16.93 -9.75
C LYS A 360 8.39 17.46 -8.44
N SER A 361 9.08 17.23 -7.33
CA SER A 361 8.70 17.78 -6.02
C SER A 361 9.66 18.87 -5.57
N SER A 362 9.15 20.10 -5.43
CA SER A 362 9.92 21.23 -4.92
C SER A 362 10.39 21.00 -3.47
N VAL A 363 9.55 20.38 -2.63
CA VAL A 363 9.89 20.05 -1.24
C VAL A 363 11.01 19.01 -1.19
N LEU A 364 10.96 17.98 -2.03
CA LEU A 364 12.05 17.00 -2.12
C LEU A 364 13.36 17.65 -2.54
N ASN A 365 13.33 18.53 -3.55
CA ASN A 365 14.50 19.28 -4.00
C ASN A 365 15.04 20.20 -2.91
N PHE A 366 14.16 20.85 -2.15
CA PHE A 366 14.52 21.69 -1.00
C PHE A 366 15.22 20.85 0.08
N LEU A 367 14.64 19.71 0.45
CA LEU A 367 15.22 18.78 1.42
C LEU A 367 16.56 18.21 0.94
N GLN A 368 16.73 17.90 -0.35
CA GLN A 368 18.00 17.39 -0.88
C GLN A 368 19.10 18.47 -0.95
N ARG A 369 18.71 19.75 -1.08
CA ARG A 369 19.64 20.88 -1.13
C ARG A 369 20.02 21.42 0.24
N SER A 370 19.18 21.25 1.27
CA SER A 370 19.49 21.67 2.63
C SER A 370 20.80 21.02 3.13
N GLN A 371 21.61 21.80 3.85
CA GLN A 371 22.86 21.30 4.40
C GLN A 371 22.59 20.49 5.68
N VAL A 372 21.61 20.90 6.47
CA VAL A 372 21.18 20.20 7.69
C VAL A 372 20.68 18.79 7.38
N THR A 373 19.86 18.65 6.35
CA THR A 373 19.35 17.33 5.93
C THR A 373 20.47 16.42 5.40
N ARG A 374 21.40 16.96 4.62
CA ARG A 374 22.58 16.21 4.13
C ARG A 374 23.49 15.81 5.29
N ALA A 375 23.81 16.72 6.20
CA ALA A 375 24.61 16.43 7.38
C ALA A 375 23.93 15.37 8.27
N LEU A 376 22.62 15.48 8.50
CA LEU A 376 21.84 14.49 9.25
C LEU A 376 21.82 13.13 8.55
N HIS A 377 21.64 13.13 7.22
CA HIS A 377 21.65 11.90 6.43
C HIS A 377 23.01 11.23 6.45
N ASP A 378 24.07 11.96 6.11
CA ASP A 378 25.41 11.41 5.91
C ASP A 378 26.05 11.01 7.24
N LYS A 379 25.87 11.79 8.32
CA LYS A 379 26.50 11.49 9.62
C LYS A 379 25.72 10.53 10.49
N LEU A 380 24.39 10.67 10.56
CA LEU A 380 23.57 9.94 11.51
C LEU A 380 22.78 8.83 10.83
N LEU A 381 21.92 9.18 9.86
CA LEU A 381 20.96 8.23 9.30
C LEU A 381 21.63 7.15 8.46
N SER A 382 22.67 7.47 7.68
CA SER A 382 23.35 6.50 6.80
C SER A 382 24.06 5.41 7.62
N GLN A 383 24.73 5.80 8.70
CA GLN A 383 25.44 4.87 9.59
C GLN A 383 24.45 4.01 10.36
N MET A 384 23.39 4.62 10.91
CA MET A 384 22.31 3.88 11.57
C MET A 384 21.61 2.94 10.61
N TRP A 385 21.37 3.37 9.37
CA TRP A 385 20.72 2.57 8.34
C TRP A 385 21.56 1.37 7.93
N LEU A 386 22.86 1.56 7.66
CA LEU A 386 23.77 0.47 7.34
C LEU A 386 23.85 -0.53 8.50
N GLY A 387 24.07 -0.05 9.73
CA GLY A 387 24.06 -0.91 10.92
C GLY A 387 22.74 -1.67 11.09
N PHE A 388 21.61 -1.01 10.85
CA PHE A 388 20.28 -1.61 10.94
C PHE A 388 20.03 -2.68 9.86
N VAL A 389 20.41 -2.41 8.62
CA VAL A 389 20.30 -3.36 7.50
C VAL A 389 21.23 -4.57 7.72
N GLU A 390 22.35 -4.37 8.41
CA GLU A 390 23.33 -5.41 8.73
C GLU A 390 23.14 -6.10 10.09
N LEU A 391 22.12 -5.71 10.88
CA LEU A 391 21.82 -6.29 12.21
C LEU A 391 21.73 -7.81 12.23
N PHE A 392 21.19 -8.40 11.16
CA PHE A 392 21.04 -9.85 11.01
C PHE A 392 21.83 -10.31 9.78
N PRO A 393 23.18 -10.35 9.87
CA PRO A 393 24.01 -10.75 8.75
C PRO A 393 23.77 -12.23 8.45
N SER A 394 23.91 -12.59 7.17
CA SER A 394 23.71 -13.97 6.73
C SER A 394 24.78 -14.85 7.37
N SER A 395 24.41 -15.66 8.36
CA SER A 395 25.29 -16.67 8.96
C SER A 395 25.57 -17.87 8.04
N ARG A 396 25.31 -17.75 6.73
CA ARG A 396 25.83 -18.71 5.75
C ARG A 396 27.33 -18.46 5.57
N LYS A 397 28.12 -18.83 6.57
CA LYS A 397 29.32 -19.61 6.26
C LYS A 397 28.80 -20.79 5.43
N THR A 398 29.40 -21.05 4.28
CA THR A 398 29.30 -22.31 3.55
C THR A 398 29.70 -23.44 4.50
N ARG A 399 28.78 -23.79 5.41
CA ARG A 399 28.95 -24.87 6.34
C ARG A 399 28.63 -26.09 5.52
N TYR A 400 29.68 -26.76 5.05
CA TYR A 400 29.59 -28.19 4.76
C TYR A 400 28.85 -28.81 5.93
N ILE A 401 27.67 -29.36 5.64
CA ILE A 401 26.86 -30.05 6.63
C ILE A 401 27.68 -31.27 7.05
N THR A 402 28.46 -31.11 8.11
CA THR A 402 28.85 -32.24 8.93
C THR A 402 27.65 -32.52 9.83
N PRO A 403 27.11 -33.74 9.82
CA PRO A 403 25.98 -34.09 10.68
C PRO A 403 26.50 -34.12 12.13
N SER A 404 26.40 -32.99 12.83
CA SER A 404 26.71 -32.94 14.25
C SER A 404 25.42 -33.13 15.06
N THR A 405 25.44 -34.18 15.87
CA THR A 405 24.45 -34.58 16.87
C THR A 405 24.19 -33.47 17.88
N SER A 406 23.18 -32.64 17.62
CA SER A 406 22.60 -31.73 18.62
C SER A 406 21.11 -31.48 18.35
N GLU A 407 20.35 -32.57 18.20
CA GLU A 407 18.90 -32.50 17.95
C GLU A 407 18.06 -32.17 19.21
N LYS A 408 18.62 -32.31 20.42
CA LYS A 408 17.80 -32.26 21.65
C LYS A 408 17.47 -30.85 22.19
N ARG A 409 18.22 -29.80 21.82
CA ARG A 409 18.01 -28.42 22.35
C ARG A 409 17.17 -27.51 21.44
N VAL A 410 17.07 -27.84 20.15
CA VAL A 410 16.26 -27.09 19.16
C VAL A 410 14.81 -27.59 19.12
N GLN A 411 14.57 -28.88 19.39
CA GLN A 411 13.22 -29.47 19.42
C GLN A 411 12.35 -28.91 20.56
N SER A 412 12.91 -28.62 21.73
CA SER A 412 12.16 -28.11 22.89
C SER A 412 11.68 -26.67 22.69
N ALA A 413 12.48 -25.79 22.06
CA ALA A 413 12.06 -24.43 21.72
C ALA A 413 11.03 -24.39 20.58
N ALA A 414 11.11 -25.32 19.62
CA ALA A 414 10.13 -25.46 18.55
C ALA A 414 8.78 -25.99 19.06
N LEU A 415 8.79 -26.94 19.99
CA LEU A 415 7.59 -27.47 20.66
C LEU A 415 6.87 -26.43 21.50
N ILE A 416 7.59 -25.59 22.25
CA ILE A 416 6.99 -24.51 23.04
C ILE A 416 6.35 -23.47 22.10
N ARG A 417 7.03 -23.08 21.01
CA ARG A 417 6.47 -22.15 20.02
C ARG A 417 5.24 -22.72 19.32
N SER A 418 5.25 -23.99 18.94
CA SER A 418 4.09 -24.63 18.31
C SER A 418 2.93 -24.82 19.30
N ALA A 419 3.21 -25.13 20.57
CA ALA A 419 2.21 -25.22 21.61
C ALA A 419 1.56 -23.86 21.93
N VAL A 420 2.35 -22.78 22.02
CA VAL A 420 1.83 -21.42 22.21
C VAL A 420 0.99 -20.99 21.01
N PHE A 421 1.46 -21.25 19.78
CA PHE A 421 0.69 -20.93 18.58
C PHE A 421 -0.61 -21.74 18.49
N ALA A 422 -0.56 -23.03 18.83
CA ALA A 422 -1.74 -23.89 18.91
C ALA A 422 -2.74 -23.38 19.95
N LEU A 423 -2.28 -23.05 21.16
CA LEU A 423 -3.12 -22.50 22.24
C LEU A 423 -3.78 -21.18 21.82
N LEU A 424 -3.02 -20.25 21.22
CA LEU A 424 -3.54 -18.99 20.71
C LEU A 424 -4.56 -19.22 19.59
N SER A 425 -4.31 -20.16 18.68
CA SER A 425 -5.24 -20.50 17.60
C SER A 425 -6.54 -21.13 18.10
N VAL A 426 -6.47 -21.99 19.13
CA VAL A 426 -7.64 -22.60 19.78
C VAL A 426 -8.44 -21.55 20.55
N SER A 427 -7.76 -20.68 21.30
CA SER A 427 -8.41 -19.57 22.02
C SER A 427 -9.11 -18.61 21.05
N PHE A 428 -8.47 -18.29 19.93
CA PHE A 428 -9.06 -17.45 18.88
C PHE A 428 -10.28 -18.12 18.24
N ALA A 429 -10.17 -19.41 17.88
CA ALA A 429 -11.28 -20.17 17.33
C ALA A 429 -12.46 -20.30 18.31
N ALA A 430 -12.19 -20.52 19.60
CA ALA A 430 -13.22 -20.56 20.64
C ALA A 430 -13.92 -19.20 20.81
N THR A 431 -13.15 -18.10 20.76
CA THR A 431 -13.70 -16.74 20.84
C THR A 431 -14.62 -16.43 19.67
N ILE A 432 -14.19 -16.78 18.44
CA ILE A 432 -15.03 -16.65 17.23
C ILE A 432 -16.28 -17.53 17.33
N GLY A 433 -16.12 -18.78 17.79
CA GLY A 433 -17.25 -19.70 17.98
C GLY A 433 -18.28 -19.16 18.97
N TYR A 434 -17.83 -18.61 20.09
CA TYR A 434 -18.69 -17.99 21.10
C TYR A 434 -19.39 -16.73 20.55
N ALA A 435 -18.66 -15.86 19.85
CA ALA A 435 -19.23 -14.69 19.19
C ALA A 435 -20.29 -15.09 18.14
N GLY A 436 -20.01 -16.12 17.34
CA GLY A 436 -20.95 -16.69 16.37
C GLY A 436 -22.20 -17.26 17.03
N TYR A 437 -22.05 -17.99 18.14
CA TYR A 437 -23.18 -18.50 18.92
C TYR A 437 -24.08 -17.36 19.44
N LYS A 438 -23.47 -16.32 20.03
CA LYS A 438 -24.21 -15.13 20.48
C LYS A 438 -24.90 -14.40 19.33
N ALA A 439 -24.23 -14.26 18.18
CA ALA A 439 -24.79 -13.66 16.99
C ALA A 439 -26.03 -14.44 16.50
N VAL A 440 -25.97 -15.77 16.43
CA VAL A 440 -27.13 -16.61 16.06
C VAL A 440 -28.28 -16.43 17.03
N GLY A 441 -27.99 -16.32 18.34
CA GLY A 441 -29.01 -16.05 19.36
C GLY A 441 -29.72 -14.71 19.18
N VAL A 442 -28.99 -13.65 18.80
CA VAL A 442 -29.57 -12.32 18.51
C VAL A 442 -30.38 -12.33 17.22
N LEU A 443 -29.89 -13.00 16.17
CA LEU A 443 -30.50 -13.00 14.84
C LEU A 443 -31.74 -13.90 14.73
N SER A 444 -31.82 -14.97 15.53
CA SER A 444 -32.94 -15.92 15.49
C SER A 444 -34.25 -15.32 15.99
N VAL A 445 -34.19 -14.22 16.76
CA VAL A 445 -35.35 -13.50 17.29
C VAL A 445 -35.98 -12.58 16.22
N LEU A 446 -35.25 -12.26 15.14
CA LEU A 446 -35.74 -11.31 14.13
C LEU A 446 -36.82 -11.93 13.24
N PRO A 447 -37.98 -11.26 13.05
CA PRO A 447 -39.02 -11.76 12.18
C PRO A 447 -38.58 -11.70 10.71
N LEU A 448 -39.08 -12.62 9.88
CA LEU A 448 -38.78 -12.68 8.45
C LEU A 448 -39.06 -11.36 7.70
N ARG A 449 -40.04 -10.58 8.17
CA ARG A 449 -40.36 -9.25 7.62
C ARG A 449 -39.18 -8.27 7.68
N VAL A 450 -38.36 -8.34 8.74
CA VAL A 450 -37.16 -7.50 8.88
C VAL A 450 -36.12 -7.91 7.83
N TRP A 451 -35.89 -9.21 7.66
CA TRP A 451 -34.98 -9.72 6.63
C TRP A 451 -35.40 -9.33 5.21
N LEU A 452 -36.70 -9.44 4.90
CA LEU A 452 -37.24 -9.01 3.62
C LEU A 452 -37.12 -7.49 3.44
N GLY A 453 -37.35 -6.71 4.50
CA GLY A 453 -37.14 -5.25 4.52
C GLY A 453 -35.70 -4.88 4.18
N LEU A 454 -34.74 -5.47 4.89
CA LEU A 454 -33.30 -5.28 4.64
C LEU A 454 -32.90 -5.70 3.22
N GLY A 455 -33.48 -6.78 2.69
CA GLY A 455 -33.27 -7.21 1.32
C GLY A 455 -33.75 -6.17 0.29
N VAL A 456 -34.92 -5.58 0.51
CA VAL A 456 -35.42 -4.49 -0.35
C VAL A 456 -34.54 -3.24 -0.22
N ASP A 457 -34.14 -2.89 0.99
CA ASP A 457 -33.26 -1.75 1.25
C ASP A 457 -31.89 -1.94 0.59
N ALA A 458 -31.37 -3.17 0.55
CA ALA A 458 -30.16 -3.54 -0.19
C ALA A 458 -30.31 -3.31 -1.70
N LEU A 459 -31.48 -3.60 -2.29
CA LEU A 459 -31.74 -3.33 -3.71
C LEU A 459 -31.79 -1.83 -4.01
N TYR A 460 -32.36 -1.01 -3.12
CA TYR A 460 -32.35 0.45 -3.27
C TYR A 460 -30.93 1.00 -3.27
N THR A 461 -30.10 0.58 -2.32
CA THR A 461 -28.69 0.99 -2.26
C THR A 461 -27.92 0.51 -3.47
N LEU A 462 -28.07 -0.76 -3.88
CA LEU A 462 -27.44 -1.30 -5.08
C LEU A 462 -27.84 -0.50 -6.33
N GLY A 463 -29.12 -0.14 -6.47
CA GLY A 463 -29.59 0.71 -7.57
C GLY A 463 -28.86 2.05 -7.63
N ARG A 464 -28.69 2.73 -6.48
CA ARG A 464 -27.93 4.00 -6.41
C ARG A 464 -26.45 3.82 -6.74
N VAL A 465 -25.82 2.76 -6.23
CA VAL A 465 -24.43 2.42 -6.53
C VAL A 465 -24.25 2.22 -8.04
N LEU A 466 -25.16 1.48 -8.69
CA LEU A 466 -25.11 1.26 -10.15
C LEU A 466 -25.30 2.55 -10.94
N VAL A 467 -26.27 3.40 -10.56
CA VAL A 467 -26.47 4.71 -11.21
C VAL A 467 -25.23 5.59 -11.07
N ALA A 468 -24.70 5.72 -9.86
CA ALA A 468 -23.50 6.52 -9.60
C ALA A 468 -22.27 5.95 -10.32
N LEU A 469 -22.15 4.62 -10.46
CA LEU A 469 -21.09 3.97 -11.23
C LEU A 469 -21.19 4.30 -12.72
N VAL A 470 -22.38 4.17 -13.32
CA VAL A 470 -22.61 4.52 -14.73
C VAL A 470 -22.28 5.99 -14.98
N LEU A 471 -22.79 6.89 -14.13
CA LEU A 471 -22.50 8.32 -14.24
C LEU A 471 -21.00 8.60 -14.14
N SER A 472 -20.29 7.93 -13.23
CA SER A 472 -18.83 8.06 -13.11
C SER A 472 -18.13 7.63 -14.41
N ILE A 473 -18.41 6.41 -14.89
CA ILE A 473 -17.79 5.83 -16.09
C ILE A 473 -17.98 6.73 -17.32
N LEU A 474 -19.17 7.31 -17.48
CA LEU A 474 -19.54 8.10 -18.67
C LEU A 474 -18.58 9.27 -18.96
N TRP A 475 -18.02 9.91 -17.93
CA TRP A 475 -17.10 11.03 -18.11
C TRP A 475 -15.66 10.71 -17.70
N THR A 476 -15.43 9.85 -16.68
CA THR A 476 -14.08 9.54 -16.23
C THR A 476 -13.32 8.66 -17.22
N VAL A 477 -14.00 7.77 -17.95
CA VAL A 477 -13.35 6.92 -18.95
C VAL A 477 -12.86 7.75 -20.15
N PRO A 478 -13.70 8.59 -20.80
CA PRO A 478 -13.23 9.48 -21.85
C PRO A 478 -12.12 10.43 -21.39
N LEU A 479 -12.29 11.06 -20.22
CA LEU A 479 -11.29 11.98 -19.67
C LEU A 479 -9.98 11.26 -19.36
N GLY A 480 -10.04 10.09 -18.72
CA GLY A 480 -8.87 9.33 -18.35
C GLY A 480 -8.07 8.85 -19.56
N VAL A 481 -8.74 8.43 -20.63
CA VAL A 481 -8.10 8.07 -21.90
C VAL A 481 -7.46 9.30 -22.55
N ALA A 482 -8.15 10.45 -22.57
CA ALA A 482 -7.60 11.69 -23.12
C ALA A 482 -6.34 12.14 -22.36
N VAL A 483 -6.39 12.12 -21.03
CA VAL A 483 -5.27 12.49 -20.15
C VAL A 483 -4.12 11.48 -20.26
N GLY A 484 -4.40 10.18 -20.28
CA GLY A 484 -3.37 9.16 -20.35
C GLY A 484 -2.62 9.12 -21.69
N ARG A 485 -3.26 9.56 -22.77
CA ARG A 485 -2.66 9.62 -24.10
C ARG A 485 -1.80 10.86 -24.35
N ASP A 486 -2.14 12.00 -23.73
CA ASP A 486 -1.48 13.29 -23.99
C ASP A 486 -0.67 13.77 -22.77
N PRO A 487 0.68 13.71 -22.83
CA PRO A 487 1.58 14.25 -21.80
C PRO A 487 1.32 15.70 -21.42
N ALA A 488 0.95 16.56 -22.39
CA ALA A 488 0.71 17.97 -22.13
C ALA A 488 -0.60 18.16 -21.36
N LEU A 489 -1.65 17.43 -21.73
CA LEU A 489 -2.91 17.44 -20.99
C LEU A 489 -2.74 16.89 -19.56
N ALA A 490 -1.97 15.81 -19.40
CA ALA A 490 -1.62 15.26 -18.10
C ALA A 490 -0.92 16.30 -17.22
N SER A 491 0.09 17.00 -17.75
CA SER A 491 0.83 18.01 -16.97
C SER A 491 -0.05 19.16 -16.44
N ARG A 492 -1.11 19.52 -17.17
CA ARG A 492 -2.04 20.60 -16.78
C ARG A 492 -3.14 20.14 -15.84
N LEU A 493 -3.72 18.96 -16.10
CA LEU A 493 -4.88 18.47 -15.34
C LEU A 493 -4.49 17.69 -14.09
N GLN A 494 -3.33 17.02 -14.07
CA GLN A 494 -2.91 16.19 -12.94
C GLN A 494 -2.86 16.94 -11.60
N PRO A 495 -2.35 18.19 -11.51
CA PRO A 495 -2.39 18.95 -10.26
C PRO A 495 -3.82 19.23 -9.77
N LEU A 496 -4.74 19.57 -10.67
CA LEU A 496 -6.15 19.83 -10.33
C LEU A 496 -6.84 18.54 -9.88
N VAL A 497 -6.65 17.46 -10.65
CA VAL A 497 -7.21 16.15 -10.32
C VAL A 497 -6.70 15.65 -8.97
N GLN A 498 -5.42 15.82 -8.65
CA GLN A 498 -4.86 15.46 -7.35
C GLN A 498 -5.49 16.24 -6.20
N ILE A 499 -5.66 17.56 -6.35
CA ILE A 499 -6.30 18.40 -5.32
C ILE A 499 -7.74 17.95 -5.11
N PHE A 500 -8.55 17.85 -6.17
CA PHE A 500 -9.96 17.47 -6.02
C PHE A 500 -10.14 16.03 -5.52
N ALA A 501 -9.29 15.10 -5.94
CA ALA A 501 -9.33 13.71 -5.47
C ALA A 501 -8.89 13.56 -4.01
N SER A 502 -8.07 14.48 -3.50
CA SER A 502 -7.61 14.44 -2.11
C SER A 502 -8.69 14.89 -1.12
N VAL A 503 -9.66 15.69 -1.55
CA VAL A 503 -10.76 16.17 -0.70
C VAL A 503 -11.80 15.06 -0.51
N PRO A 504 -12.11 14.66 0.74
CA PRO A 504 -13.10 13.63 0.99
C PRO A 504 -14.49 14.09 0.54
N ALA A 505 -15.21 13.22 -0.17
CA ALA A 505 -16.54 13.53 -0.68
C ALA A 505 -17.53 13.93 0.42
N THR A 506 -17.40 13.36 1.63
CA THR A 506 -18.22 13.67 2.80
C THR A 506 -18.11 15.11 3.26
N ALA A 507 -16.96 15.76 3.03
CA ALA A 507 -16.78 17.16 3.41
C ALA A 507 -17.55 18.11 2.48
N LEU A 508 -17.76 17.73 1.21
CA LEU A 508 -18.59 18.49 0.27
C LEU A 508 -20.10 18.22 0.47
N PHE A 509 -20.44 17.14 1.17
CA PHE A 509 -21.82 16.65 1.27
C PHE A 509 -22.82 17.66 1.87
N PRO A 510 -22.50 18.39 2.96
CA PRO A 510 -23.45 19.36 3.51
C PRO A 510 -23.88 20.43 2.49
N PHE A 511 -22.96 20.93 1.66
CA PHE A 511 -23.25 21.92 0.62
C PHE A 511 -24.10 21.32 -0.51
N VAL A 512 -23.75 20.12 -0.94
CA VAL A 512 -24.50 19.37 -1.97
C VAL A 512 -25.93 19.10 -1.48
N LEU A 513 -26.07 18.62 -0.25
CA LEU A 513 -27.38 18.33 0.35
C LEU A 513 -28.22 19.60 0.47
N LEU A 514 -27.66 20.70 0.96
CA LEU A 514 -28.35 21.99 1.05
C LEU A 514 -28.89 22.47 -0.31
N ALA A 515 -28.09 22.34 -1.37
CA ALA A 515 -28.52 22.70 -2.71
C ALA A 515 -29.66 21.79 -3.22
N LEU A 516 -29.58 20.49 -2.93
CA LEU A 516 -30.53 19.49 -3.44
C LEU A 516 -31.83 19.39 -2.63
N VAL A 517 -31.80 19.66 -1.32
CA VAL A 517 -33.01 19.70 -0.48
C VAL A 517 -33.98 20.77 -0.97
N ARG A 518 -33.48 21.89 -1.50
CA ARG A 518 -34.31 22.93 -2.15
C ARG A 518 -35.04 22.46 -3.42
N LEU A 519 -34.61 21.35 -4.02
CA LEU A 519 -35.14 20.81 -5.29
C LEU A 519 -36.11 19.63 -5.12
N GLY A 520 -36.48 19.26 -3.88
CA GLY A 520 -37.59 18.32 -3.63
C GLY A 520 -37.30 16.81 -3.77
N ASN A 521 -36.03 16.39 -3.83
CA ASN A 521 -35.59 14.98 -3.79
C ASN A 521 -34.17 14.85 -3.15
N GLY A 522 -33.89 15.74 -2.20
CA GLY A 522 -32.53 16.12 -1.81
C GLY A 522 -31.59 14.97 -1.48
N LEU A 523 -32.00 14.08 -0.59
CA LEU A 523 -31.12 13.01 -0.10
C LEU A 523 -31.02 11.81 -1.05
N GLN A 524 -32.06 11.52 -1.85
CA GLN A 524 -32.00 10.44 -2.84
C GLN A 524 -30.98 10.75 -3.93
N ILE A 525 -31.05 11.96 -4.49
CA ILE A 525 -30.09 12.44 -5.49
C ILE A 525 -28.74 12.73 -4.81
N GLY A 526 -28.77 13.34 -3.61
CA GLY A 526 -27.57 13.62 -2.83
C GLY A 526 -26.74 12.37 -2.53
N SER A 527 -27.40 11.24 -2.26
CA SER A 527 -26.74 9.94 -2.09
C SER A 527 -25.98 9.51 -3.34
N ILE A 528 -26.63 9.60 -4.51
CA ILE A 528 -26.01 9.25 -5.80
C ILE A 528 -24.82 10.17 -6.08
N VAL A 529 -24.98 11.48 -5.87
CA VAL A 529 -23.90 12.46 -6.04
C VAL A 529 -22.74 12.16 -5.10
N LEU A 530 -23.00 11.90 -3.82
CA LEU A 530 -21.95 11.62 -2.84
C LEU A 530 -21.18 10.34 -3.19
N MET A 531 -21.89 9.27 -3.52
CA MET A 531 -21.28 8.02 -3.97
C MET A 531 -20.45 8.24 -5.24
N MET A 532 -20.96 9.00 -6.22
CA MET A 532 -20.25 9.35 -7.45
C MET A 532 -18.98 10.17 -7.16
N LEU A 533 -19.06 11.15 -6.27
CA LEU A 533 -17.92 11.98 -5.85
C LEU A 533 -16.80 11.13 -5.23
N GLY A 534 -17.15 10.08 -4.49
CA GLY A 534 -16.20 9.12 -3.95
C GLY A 534 -15.63 8.16 -5.00
N MET A 535 -16.46 7.69 -5.94
CA MET A 535 -16.10 6.66 -6.93
C MET A 535 -15.24 7.15 -8.09
N MET A 536 -15.54 8.35 -8.60
CA MET A 536 -15.01 8.83 -9.88
C MET A 536 -13.49 8.79 -9.98
N TRP A 537 -12.79 9.09 -8.88
CA TRP A 537 -11.34 9.24 -8.87
C TRP A 537 -10.63 7.90 -9.02
N TYR A 538 -11.16 6.84 -8.41
CA TYR A 538 -10.64 5.48 -8.56
C TYR A 538 -10.68 5.02 -10.02
N ILE A 539 -11.81 5.27 -10.71
CA ILE A 539 -11.97 4.93 -12.11
C ILE A 539 -11.05 5.79 -12.97
N LEU A 540 -11.02 7.11 -12.75
CA LEU A 540 -10.21 8.04 -13.52
C LEU A 540 -8.73 7.68 -13.46
N PHE A 541 -8.15 7.51 -12.27
CA PHE A 541 -6.72 7.20 -12.13
C PHE A 541 -6.33 5.84 -12.72
N ASN A 542 -7.17 4.82 -12.54
CA ASN A 542 -6.91 3.52 -13.15
C ASN A 542 -6.98 3.60 -14.68
N VAL A 543 -7.95 4.33 -15.24
CA VAL A 543 -8.06 4.50 -16.69
C VAL A 543 -6.88 5.31 -17.25
N ILE A 544 -6.40 6.34 -16.55
CA ILE A 544 -5.19 7.07 -16.94
C ILE A 544 -4.00 6.11 -17.00
N ALA A 545 -3.79 5.31 -15.95
CA ALA A 545 -2.70 4.33 -15.91
C ALA A 545 -2.83 3.29 -17.05
N GLY A 546 -4.05 2.81 -17.30
CA GLY A 546 -4.32 1.86 -18.38
C GLY A 546 -4.07 2.45 -19.76
N ALA A 547 -4.44 3.70 -19.99
CA ALA A 547 -4.19 4.39 -21.26
C ALA A 547 -2.69 4.64 -21.49
N GLN A 548 -1.94 4.97 -20.44
CA GLN A 548 -0.48 5.13 -20.49
C GLN A 548 0.27 3.81 -20.71
N ALA A 549 -0.33 2.68 -20.33
CA ALA A 549 0.24 1.35 -20.53
C ALA A 549 0.08 0.82 -21.96
N ILE A 550 -0.76 1.45 -22.79
CA ILE A 550 -0.91 1.08 -24.21
C ILE A 550 0.33 1.57 -24.98
N PRO A 551 1.10 0.69 -25.64
CA PRO A 551 2.26 1.09 -26.42
C PRO A 551 1.89 2.14 -27.49
N PRO A 552 2.64 3.25 -27.60
CA PRO A 552 2.38 4.30 -28.61
C PRO A 552 2.30 3.76 -30.03
N GLU A 553 3.07 2.73 -30.35
CA GLU A 553 3.15 2.08 -31.65
C GLU A 553 1.79 1.51 -32.08
N LEU A 554 0.95 1.04 -31.14
CA LEU A 554 -0.40 0.56 -31.46
C LEU A 554 -1.32 1.68 -31.93
N PHE A 555 -1.13 2.91 -31.42
CA PHE A 555 -1.86 4.08 -31.90
C PHE A 555 -1.34 4.53 -33.27
N GLU A 556 -0.05 4.37 -33.57
CA GLU A 556 0.50 4.63 -34.90
C GLU A 556 -0.04 3.63 -35.92
N VAL A 557 -0.03 2.33 -35.61
CA VAL A 557 -0.64 1.28 -36.43
C VAL A 557 -2.13 1.56 -36.66
N ASP A 558 -2.88 1.92 -35.62
CA ASP A 558 -4.30 2.30 -35.78
C ASP A 558 -4.46 3.58 -36.63
N SER A 559 -3.53 4.54 -36.58
CA SER A 559 -3.58 5.72 -37.45
C SER A 559 -3.30 5.41 -38.92
N ILE A 560 -2.55 4.34 -39.20
CA ILE A 560 -2.23 3.87 -40.55
C ILE A 560 -3.36 3.00 -41.10
N TYR A 561 -3.82 2.01 -40.33
CA TYR A 561 -4.78 0.97 -40.76
C TYR A 561 -6.26 1.26 -40.36
N GLY A 562 -6.50 2.11 -39.36
CA GLY A 562 -7.79 2.29 -38.69
C GLY A 562 -8.52 3.60 -39.01
N LYS A 563 -8.24 4.22 -40.17
CA LYS A 563 -8.54 5.63 -40.47
C LYS A 563 -10.01 6.13 -40.41
N GLU A 564 -11.05 5.32 -40.17
CA GLU A 564 -12.41 5.79 -40.48
C GLU A 564 -13.43 5.87 -39.33
N SER A 565 -13.15 5.40 -38.11
CA SER A 565 -14.15 5.56 -37.03
C SER A 565 -13.56 5.62 -35.63
N VAL A 566 -13.86 6.71 -34.92
CA VAL A 566 -13.61 6.85 -33.47
C VAL A 566 -14.22 5.66 -32.72
N VAL A 567 -15.43 5.24 -33.10
CA VAL A 567 -16.11 4.09 -32.47
C VAL A 567 -15.32 2.80 -32.68
N LYS A 568 -14.74 2.59 -33.86
CA LYS A 568 -13.92 1.40 -34.15
C LYS A 568 -12.67 1.39 -33.28
N ARG A 569 -11.92 2.50 -33.24
CA ARG A 569 -10.74 2.68 -32.36
C ARG A 569 -11.07 2.39 -30.90
N TRP A 570 -12.19 2.90 -30.41
CA TRP A 570 -12.65 2.64 -29.04
C TRP A 570 -12.92 1.16 -28.79
N LYS A 571 -13.57 0.46 -29.72
CA LYS A 571 -13.92 -0.96 -29.58
C LYS A 571 -12.72 -1.91 -29.77
N THR A 572 -11.78 -1.59 -30.64
CA THR A 572 -10.70 -2.51 -31.03
C THR A 572 -9.38 -2.28 -30.29
N LEU A 573 -9.08 -1.04 -29.91
CA LEU A 573 -7.80 -0.69 -29.29
C LEU A 573 -8.00 -0.18 -27.86
N ILE A 574 -8.77 0.90 -27.68
CA ILE A 574 -8.80 1.61 -26.39
C ILE A 574 -9.47 0.77 -25.30
N LEU A 575 -10.74 0.36 -25.48
CA LEU A 575 -11.46 -0.42 -24.47
C LEU A 575 -10.76 -1.74 -24.15
N PRO A 576 -10.32 -2.55 -25.13
CA PRO A 576 -9.51 -3.73 -24.86
C PRO A 576 -8.22 -3.44 -24.07
N GLY A 577 -7.47 -2.41 -24.47
CA GLY A 577 -6.19 -2.07 -23.84
C GLY A 577 -6.33 -1.59 -22.40
N ILE A 578 -7.35 -0.79 -22.10
CA ILE A 578 -7.61 -0.29 -20.74
C ILE A 578 -8.43 -1.27 -19.88
N PHE A 579 -9.00 -2.33 -20.44
CA PHE A 579 -9.98 -3.19 -19.76
C PHE A 579 -9.50 -3.71 -18.39
N PRO A 580 -8.26 -4.26 -18.24
CA PRO A 580 -7.80 -4.73 -16.94
C PRO A 580 -7.74 -3.63 -15.88
N TYR A 581 -7.33 -2.43 -16.28
CA TYR A 581 -7.27 -1.27 -15.41
C TYR A 581 -8.66 -0.73 -15.09
N LEU A 582 -9.56 -0.67 -16.08
CA LEU A 582 -10.95 -0.25 -15.88
C LEU A 582 -11.67 -1.15 -14.87
N ILE A 583 -11.52 -2.47 -14.97
CA ILE A 583 -12.10 -3.41 -14.00
C ILE A 583 -11.51 -3.17 -12.60
N THR A 584 -10.19 -3.00 -12.50
CA THR A 584 -9.52 -2.70 -11.22
C THR A 584 -10.06 -1.41 -10.60
N GLY A 585 -10.23 -0.36 -11.42
CA GLY A 585 -10.81 0.92 -11.00
C GLY A 585 -12.27 0.80 -10.55
N ILE A 586 -13.10 0.06 -11.29
CA ILE A 586 -14.52 -0.16 -10.95
C ILE A 586 -14.66 -0.94 -9.63
N VAL A 587 -13.89 -2.01 -9.45
CA VAL A 587 -13.94 -2.83 -8.22
C VAL A 587 -13.60 -1.98 -7.00
N THR A 588 -12.55 -1.18 -7.11
CA THR A 588 -12.11 -0.28 -6.03
C THR A 588 -13.13 0.83 -5.76
N ALA A 589 -13.68 1.42 -6.83
CA ALA A 589 -14.72 2.44 -6.73
C ALA A 589 -15.98 1.93 -6.02
N VAL A 590 -16.49 0.78 -6.45
CA VAL A 590 -17.70 0.16 -5.86
C VAL A 590 -17.47 -0.20 -4.39
N GLY A 591 -16.27 -0.68 -4.02
CA GLY A 591 -15.88 -0.86 -2.62
C GLY A 591 -16.04 0.42 -1.78
N GLY A 592 -15.58 1.57 -2.32
CA GLY A 592 -15.80 2.88 -1.70
C GLY A 592 -17.27 3.31 -1.66
N ALA A 593 -18.06 2.99 -2.69
CA ALA A 593 -19.47 3.35 -2.78
C ALA A 593 -20.34 2.65 -1.72
N TRP A 594 -20.04 1.38 -1.41
CA TRP A 594 -20.70 0.67 -0.32
C TRP A 594 -20.51 1.40 1.00
N ASN A 595 -19.27 1.76 1.33
CA ASN A 595 -18.97 2.56 2.52
C ASN A 595 -19.64 3.94 2.49
N ALA A 596 -19.65 4.60 1.32
CA ALA A 596 -20.27 5.90 1.18
C ALA A 596 -21.80 5.86 1.34
N SER A 597 -22.44 4.75 1.00
CA SER A 597 -23.90 4.59 1.13
C SER A 597 -24.40 4.82 2.55
N ILE A 598 -23.59 4.45 3.54
CA ILE A 598 -23.99 4.49 4.95
C ILE A 598 -24.06 5.93 5.44
N VAL A 599 -23.08 6.75 5.02
CA VAL A 599 -23.04 8.18 5.35
C VAL A 599 -23.97 8.99 4.45
N SER A 600 -24.22 8.53 3.22
CA SER A 600 -25.00 9.30 2.25
C SER A 600 -26.51 9.10 2.40
N GLU A 601 -26.95 7.92 2.84
CA GLU A 601 -28.37 7.57 2.93
C GLU A 601 -29.04 7.99 4.25
N TYR A 602 -28.23 8.40 5.24
CA TYR A 602 -28.69 8.88 6.55
C TYR A 602 -27.82 10.05 7.00
N VAL A 603 -28.43 11.18 7.31
CA VAL A 603 -27.74 12.38 7.78
C VAL A 603 -28.59 13.14 8.79
N ILE A 604 -27.95 13.61 9.85
CA ILE A 604 -28.57 14.52 10.81
C ILE A 604 -28.23 15.94 10.37
N PHE A 605 -29.24 16.73 10.05
CA PHE A 605 -29.07 18.10 9.58
C PHE A 605 -30.08 19.02 10.27
N GLN A 606 -29.61 20.10 10.91
CA GLN A 606 -30.46 21.02 11.69
C GLN A 606 -31.29 20.33 12.78
N GLY A 607 -30.74 19.32 13.45
CA GLY A 607 -31.47 18.51 14.45
C GLY A 607 -32.55 17.60 13.86
N ASN A 608 -32.77 17.63 12.54
CA ASN A 608 -33.69 16.74 11.85
C ASN A 608 -32.92 15.59 11.21
N THR A 609 -33.40 14.37 11.43
CA THR A 609 -32.87 13.20 10.72
C THR A 609 -33.47 13.17 9.32
N ILE A 610 -32.62 13.37 8.32
CA ILE A 610 -32.98 13.20 6.91
C ILE A 610 -32.44 11.83 6.50
N SER A 611 -33.33 10.93 6.09
CA SER A 611 -32.96 9.60 5.63
C SER A 611 -33.68 9.24 4.33
N THR A 612 -33.07 8.35 3.57
CA THR A 612 -33.67 7.74 2.39
C THR A 612 -33.73 6.23 2.57
N ARG A 613 -34.65 5.57 1.87
CA ARG A 613 -34.75 4.12 1.89
C ARG A 613 -33.48 3.48 1.32
N GLY A 614 -32.80 2.64 2.08
CA GLY A 614 -31.54 2.02 1.69
C GLY A 614 -30.89 1.28 2.86
N LEU A 615 -30.02 0.33 2.54
CA LEU A 615 -29.35 -0.52 3.53
C LEU A 615 -28.42 0.30 4.43
N GLY A 616 -27.76 1.32 3.89
CA GLY A 616 -26.91 2.23 4.66
C GLY A 616 -27.71 3.04 5.68
N SER A 617 -28.92 3.45 5.30
CA SER A 617 -29.88 4.09 6.22
C SER A 617 -30.36 3.14 7.31
N ALA A 618 -30.73 1.90 6.97
CA ALA A 618 -31.15 0.90 7.95
C ALA A 618 -30.06 0.60 8.99
N ILE A 619 -28.80 0.48 8.55
CA ILE A 619 -27.63 0.31 9.43
C ILE A 619 -27.44 1.52 10.33
N SER A 620 -27.49 2.74 9.78
CA SER A 620 -27.27 3.97 10.54
C SER A 620 -28.36 4.23 11.57
N VAL A 621 -29.63 3.99 11.20
CA VAL A 621 -30.76 4.09 12.13
C VAL A 621 -30.57 3.09 13.27
N ALA A 622 -30.31 1.81 12.97
CA ALA A 622 -30.10 0.79 13.99
C ALA A 622 -28.91 1.09 14.91
N ALA A 623 -27.84 1.68 14.38
CA ALA A 623 -26.70 2.14 15.16
C ALA A 623 -27.10 3.29 16.12
N SER A 624 -27.80 4.31 15.61
CA SER A 624 -28.22 5.47 16.42
C SER A 624 -29.23 5.12 17.52
N THR A 625 -30.13 4.15 17.27
CA THR A 625 -31.14 3.70 18.23
C THR A 625 -30.65 2.59 19.16
N GLY A 626 -29.44 2.05 18.93
CA GLY A 626 -28.90 0.93 19.71
C GLY A 626 -29.59 -0.41 19.44
N ASP A 627 -30.26 -0.57 18.30
CA ASP A 627 -30.86 -1.85 17.88
C ASP A 627 -29.77 -2.77 17.29
N TYR A 628 -29.05 -3.45 18.18
CA TYR A 628 -27.97 -4.37 17.80
C TYR A 628 -28.43 -5.53 16.92
N SER A 629 -29.71 -5.91 16.98
CA SER A 629 -30.23 -7.03 16.20
C SER A 629 -30.35 -6.65 14.73
N VAL A 630 -31.01 -5.52 14.45
CA VAL A 630 -31.14 -4.99 13.08
C VAL A 630 -29.79 -4.52 12.56
N LEU A 631 -28.94 -3.93 13.41
CA LEU A 631 -27.58 -3.52 13.05
C LEU A 631 -26.75 -4.71 12.55
N LEU A 632 -26.73 -5.82 13.30
CA LEU A 632 -26.02 -7.04 12.92
C LEU A 632 -26.61 -7.67 11.64
N ALA A 633 -27.94 -7.75 11.53
CA ALA A 633 -28.60 -8.29 10.35
C ALA A 633 -28.31 -7.46 9.09
N GLY A 634 -28.42 -6.13 9.17
CA GLY A 634 -28.10 -5.22 8.07
C GLY A 634 -26.64 -5.33 7.63
N THR A 635 -25.73 -5.44 8.60
CA THR A 635 -24.30 -5.67 8.35
C THR A 635 -24.04 -6.97 7.61
N LEU A 636 -24.71 -8.06 8.00
CA LEU A 636 -24.60 -9.36 7.33
C LEU A 636 -25.16 -9.34 5.91
N VAL A 637 -26.30 -8.66 5.69
CA VAL A 637 -26.86 -8.47 4.35
C VAL A 637 -25.88 -7.70 3.46
N MET A 638 -25.26 -6.64 3.99
CA MET A 638 -24.26 -5.85 3.26
C MET A 638 -23.02 -6.68 2.92
N CYS A 639 -22.43 -7.37 3.91
CA CYS A 639 -21.28 -8.25 3.69
C CYS A 639 -21.60 -9.35 2.67
N GLY A 640 -22.77 -9.97 2.79
CA GLY A 640 -23.25 -10.97 1.84
C GLY A 640 -23.34 -10.42 0.43
N LEU A 641 -23.95 -9.24 0.25
CA LEU A 641 -24.08 -8.60 -1.06
C LEU A 641 -22.71 -8.27 -1.67
N VAL A 642 -21.77 -7.74 -0.89
CA VAL A 642 -20.40 -7.44 -1.36
C VAL A 642 -19.69 -8.74 -1.76
N LEU A 643 -19.72 -9.78 -0.93
CA LEU A 643 -19.09 -11.08 -1.22
C LEU A 643 -19.70 -11.75 -2.47
N LEU A 644 -21.02 -11.71 -2.62
CA LEU A 644 -21.71 -12.21 -3.81
C LEU A 644 -21.29 -11.43 -5.06
N THR A 645 -21.22 -10.10 -4.97
CA THR A 645 -20.76 -9.25 -6.08
C THR A 645 -19.30 -9.56 -6.44
N ASN A 646 -18.43 -9.70 -5.45
CA ASN A 646 -17.02 -10.08 -5.64
C ASN A 646 -16.90 -11.44 -6.33
N ARG A 647 -17.69 -12.43 -5.90
CA ARG A 647 -17.64 -13.79 -6.43
C ARG A 647 -18.23 -13.90 -7.84
N PHE A 648 -19.39 -13.32 -8.08
CA PHE A 648 -20.17 -13.55 -9.29
C PHE A 648 -19.98 -12.49 -10.37
N VAL A 649 -19.56 -11.27 -10.01
CA VAL A 649 -19.34 -10.17 -10.97
C VAL A 649 -17.85 -9.94 -11.17
N TRP A 650 -17.10 -9.65 -10.10
CA TRP A 650 -15.70 -9.26 -10.22
C TRP A 650 -14.77 -10.42 -10.57
N GLY A 651 -14.92 -11.58 -9.94
CA GLY A 651 -14.11 -12.77 -10.22
C GLY A 651 -14.08 -13.14 -11.71
N PRO A 652 -15.23 -13.28 -12.39
CA PRO A 652 -15.30 -13.54 -13.82
C PRO A 652 -14.68 -12.42 -14.68
N LEU A 653 -14.91 -11.15 -14.34
CA LEU A 653 -14.35 -10.00 -15.07
C LEU A 653 -12.83 -9.94 -14.97
N TYR A 654 -12.25 -10.21 -13.79
CA TYR A 654 -10.80 -10.32 -13.61
C TYR A 654 -10.21 -11.48 -14.42
N LYS A 655 -10.90 -12.63 -14.47
CA LYS A 655 -10.47 -13.75 -15.30
C LYS A 655 -10.43 -13.36 -16.77
N LEU A 656 -11.47 -12.68 -17.26
CA LEU A 656 -11.54 -12.18 -18.63
C LEU A 656 -10.43 -11.18 -18.94
N ALA A 657 -10.17 -10.24 -18.02
CA ALA A 657 -9.10 -9.27 -18.15
C ALA A 657 -7.72 -9.95 -18.28
N ASN A 658 -7.47 -10.97 -17.46
CA ASN A 658 -6.18 -11.67 -17.43
C ASN A 658 -5.97 -12.63 -18.62
N THR A 659 -7.03 -13.22 -19.18
CA THR A 659 -6.89 -14.20 -20.28
C THR A 659 -6.99 -13.60 -21.67
N LYS A 660 -7.86 -12.59 -21.88
CA LYS A 660 -8.16 -12.07 -23.22
C LYS A 660 -7.50 -10.73 -23.54
N TYR A 661 -7.27 -9.89 -22.53
CA TYR A 661 -6.90 -8.48 -22.71
C TYR A 661 -5.52 -8.12 -22.15
N ARG A 662 -4.68 -9.12 -21.84
CA ARG A 662 -3.33 -8.90 -21.32
C ARG A 662 -2.33 -8.68 -22.47
N LEU A 663 -1.78 -7.47 -22.56
CA LEU A 663 -0.83 -7.06 -23.62
C LEU A 663 0.54 -7.77 -23.58
N SER A 664 0.89 -8.47 -22.50
CA SER A 664 2.24 -9.03 -22.30
C SER A 664 2.45 -10.44 -22.87
N GLN A 665 1.50 -11.00 -23.63
CA GLN A 665 1.58 -12.38 -24.16
C GLN A 665 1.15 -12.53 -25.62
N SER A 666 0.91 -11.45 -26.37
CA SER A 666 0.61 -11.52 -27.81
C SER A 666 1.83 -11.25 -28.66
#